data_AF-A0A542YHD6-F1
#
_entry.id   AF-A0A542YHD6-F1
#
_cell.length_a   1.000
_cell.length_b   1.000
_cell.length_c   1.000
_cell.angle_alpha   90.00
_cell.angle_beta   90.00
_cell.angle_gamma   90.00
#
_symmetry.space_group_name_H-M   'P 1'
#
loop_
_entity.id
_entity.type
_entity.pdbx_description
1 polymer ?
#
loop_
_entity_poly.entity_id
_entity_poly.type
_entity_poly.pdbx_seq_one_letter_code
_entity_poly.pdbx_strand_id
1 'polypeptide(L)'
;MATLLYRLGRFSYRRAWTVIAAWAVILLAILGGGFALGGNMQESFAIPGTESQEALDHLEAVFPQVAGASAQAVVVAPDGTSVADEANRAAIDEMVAEIGRLGFVDSVMGPFDEYAGEAVSDDKGTARIQVQFDGSSAEVTDAMLAELTATAEIGEDAGMQVEFGGQVFQQSSFGVTIVEVFGVVFAAVVLLITFGSLMAAGMPLLSALIGVGITIGGILLASEVTTVSNSAPLLALMIGLAVGIDYALFILSRHRTQLALGDDPEESAGMAVGTAGSAVVFAGVTVIIALLGLLVVNIPFLSIMGIGAAFAVLVAIGVAVTLLPALLGLAGARLAPKPGSRSHRRANALNDPNAKPSMGLRWVRGVMKVPVLATVGVVGLLGVLAVPALSLELNLPDNGAEAADSTQRKAYDLIADGFGPGFNGPLIVSIDITQTTDVLDDLEGIADELRGLDDVAYVSQGIPDATLDTAIVQVTPSGEPSATSTKELVQAIRDLAPQLEREYGTAVSVTGFTAIGIDISQRLTDALIPFALIVVGLSIVLLMIVFRSVLVPIKAALGFLLSVFAALGVTVAVFQWGWGAELIHVDHLGPILSFMPILVMAVLFGLAMDYEVFLVSGMREEFVHTGNARRAVERGFAGGARVVTAAALIMFFVFFAFVPEGAGMIKPIALGLATGIAFDAFLVRMTLVPAVMTLLGRRAWWLPAWLARILPHADIEGVHLRDHRDAIEWTRTQGDAAISAESLVVGVDSTTVGPFQLSVPRGAVVLASGDPAARRMLAATLAGRIAPVSGRAQVLGHPLPSEAPSVSRIVAMADAAGADDGDLAVTFGQLLRERITVTVPWYRATSVRRTARRWASRAGDTVTSSRLSADSVVRQLPQLERGIALSTVAIAEGTPIVMLDLFDAFADAGDEAAFVAAVSRLAPSSTTIVIGTPIPLRGLGELQAGGRHIVPIDLYGTASEPSAADDAAHTDTDRTDVLA
;
A
#
# COMPACT_ATOMS: atom_id res chain seq x y z
N MET A 1 2.65 -16.60 -2.10
CA MET A 1 2.12 -15.40 -2.78
C MET A 1 2.41 -15.44 -4.29
N ALA A 2 3.68 -15.53 -4.69
CA ALA A 2 4.11 -15.56 -6.10
C ALA A 2 3.35 -16.55 -7.00
N THR A 3 3.08 -17.77 -6.52
CA THR A 3 2.32 -18.80 -7.26
C THR A 3 0.85 -18.43 -7.48
N LEU A 4 0.21 -17.74 -6.52
CA LEU A 4 -1.17 -17.26 -6.66
C LEU A 4 -1.23 -16.13 -7.68
N LEU A 5 -0.30 -15.17 -7.59
CA LEU A 5 -0.18 -14.07 -8.53
C LEU A 5 0.15 -14.53 -9.94
N TYR A 6 1.00 -15.56 -10.10
CA TYR A 6 1.24 -16.22 -11.38
C TYR A 6 -0.05 -16.79 -12.00
N ARG A 7 -0.85 -17.51 -11.21
CA ARG A 7 -2.14 -18.05 -11.67
C ARG A 7 -3.13 -16.95 -12.02
N LEU A 8 -3.18 -15.88 -11.24
CA LEU A 8 -4.03 -14.71 -11.47
C LEU A 8 -3.62 -13.97 -12.76
N GLY A 9 -2.32 -13.82 -13.01
CA GLY A 9 -1.77 -13.24 -14.23
C GLY A 9 -2.14 -14.05 -15.48
N ARG A 10 -1.95 -15.37 -15.44
CA ARG A 10 -2.38 -16.27 -16.55
C ARG A 10 -3.89 -16.24 -16.77
N PHE A 11 -4.67 -16.24 -15.69
CA PHE A 11 -6.12 -16.15 -15.78
C PHE A 11 -6.56 -14.86 -16.47
N SER A 12 -6.02 -13.73 -16.04
CA SER A 12 -6.32 -12.41 -16.60
C SER A 12 -5.90 -12.29 -18.06
N TYR A 13 -4.73 -12.85 -18.41
CA TYR A 13 -4.27 -12.91 -19.80
C TYR A 13 -5.21 -13.74 -20.68
N ARG A 14 -5.63 -14.93 -20.24
CA ARG A 14 -6.53 -15.82 -21.01
C ARG A 14 -7.94 -15.28 -21.17
N ARG A 15 -8.48 -14.64 -20.12
CA ARG A 15 -9.84 -14.09 -20.09
C ARG A 15 -9.83 -12.57 -20.20
N ALA A 16 -8.94 -12.03 -21.04
CA ALA A 16 -8.70 -10.60 -21.17
C ALA A 16 -9.98 -9.78 -21.29
N TRP A 17 -10.88 -10.15 -22.22
CA TRP A 17 -12.16 -9.45 -22.41
C TRP A 17 -13.08 -9.48 -21.18
N THR A 18 -13.15 -10.60 -20.47
CA THR A 18 -13.98 -10.71 -19.26
C THR A 18 -13.45 -9.82 -18.15
N VAL A 19 -12.13 -9.77 -17.96
CA VAL A 19 -11.49 -8.93 -16.93
C VAL A 19 -11.63 -7.45 -17.29
N ILE A 20 -11.40 -7.06 -18.54
CA ILE A 20 -11.56 -5.68 -19.00
C ILE A 20 -13.02 -5.23 -18.86
N ALA A 21 -13.98 -6.07 -19.26
CA ALA A 21 -15.39 -5.77 -19.09
C ALA A 21 -15.77 -5.63 -17.61
N ALA A 22 -15.25 -6.48 -16.73
CA ALA A 22 -15.48 -6.37 -15.30
C ALA A 22 -14.97 -5.03 -14.74
N TRP A 23 -13.74 -4.63 -15.08
CA TRP A 23 -13.20 -3.33 -14.67
C TRP A 23 -13.94 -2.13 -15.27
N ALA A 24 -14.40 -2.23 -16.52
CA ALA A 24 -15.22 -1.19 -17.13
C ALA A 24 -16.57 -1.05 -16.42
N VAL A 25 -17.21 -2.17 -16.02
CA VAL A 25 -18.44 -2.15 -15.23
C VAL A 25 -18.19 -1.56 -13.84
N ILE A 26 -17.10 -1.93 -13.18
CA ILE A 26 -16.71 -1.37 -11.88
C ILE A 26 -16.50 0.14 -11.99
N LEU A 27 -15.76 0.61 -13.00
CA LEU A 27 -15.55 2.02 -13.28
C LEU A 27 -16.88 2.75 -13.48
N LEU A 28 -17.74 2.24 -14.38
CA LEU A 28 -19.03 2.87 -14.66
C LEU A 28 -19.96 2.89 -13.43
N ALA A 29 -19.97 1.82 -12.63
CA ALA A 29 -20.79 1.73 -11.44
C ALA A 29 -20.31 2.68 -10.33
N ILE A 30 -19.00 2.70 -10.06
CA ILE A 30 -18.42 3.50 -8.98
C ILE A 30 -18.37 4.98 -9.36
N LEU A 31 -17.83 5.31 -10.54
CA LEU A 31 -17.74 6.69 -11.00
C LEU A 31 -19.12 7.27 -11.32
N GLY A 32 -19.98 6.51 -12.01
CA GLY A 32 -21.34 6.92 -12.30
C GLY A 32 -22.19 7.07 -11.05
N GLY A 33 -22.03 6.18 -10.06
CA GLY A 33 -22.68 6.30 -8.75
C GLY A 33 -22.21 7.54 -7.98
N GLY A 34 -20.91 7.80 -7.94
CA GLY A 34 -20.34 8.98 -7.27
C GLY A 34 -20.86 10.29 -7.85
N PHE A 35 -20.89 10.42 -9.17
CA PHE A 35 -21.46 11.62 -9.82
C PHE A 35 -22.99 11.72 -9.69
N ALA A 36 -23.71 10.61 -9.73
CA ALA A 36 -25.16 10.62 -9.65
C ALA A 36 -25.68 10.99 -8.24
N LEU A 37 -24.93 10.65 -7.20
CA LEU A 37 -25.29 10.99 -5.83
C LEU A 37 -24.89 12.41 -5.43
N GLY A 38 -23.99 13.07 -6.17
CA GLY A 38 -23.69 14.49 -5.98
C GLY A 38 -22.90 14.79 -4.71
N GLY A 39 -21.97 13.90 -4.34
CA GLY A 39 -21.18 13.93 -3.11
C GLY A 39 -20.83 15.32 -2.59
N ASN A 40 -21.31 15.66 -1.38
CA ASN A 40 -20.97 16.90 -0.69
C ASN A 40 -19.61 16.77 -0.01
N MET A 41 -18.56 17.27 -0.67
CA MET A 41 -17.24 17.39 -0.07
C MET A 41 -17.14 18.72 0.69
N GLN A 42 -16.49 18.70 1.86
CA GLN A 42 -16.42 19.84 2.77
C GLN A 42 -15.02 19.86 3.41
N GLU A 43 -14.38 21.03 3.43
CA GLU A 43 -13.18 21.21 4.24
C GLU A 43 -13.60 21.52 5.68
N SER A 44 -13.39 20.56 6.58
CA SER A 44 -13.56 20.76 8.01
C SER A 44 -12.22 20.57 8.69
N PHE A 45 -11.65 21.68 9.15
CA PHE A 45 -10.42 21.69 9.96
C PHE A 45 -10.74 21.60 11.45
N ALA A 46 -11.74 20.82 11.86
CA ALA A 46 -12.02 20.61 13.29
C ALA A 46 -11.09 19.54 13.89
N ILE A 47 -10.50 19.83 15.06
CA ILE A 47 -9.81 18.82 15.86
C ILE A 47 -10.46 18.74 17.24
N PRO A 48 -11.33 17.74 17.48
CA PRO A 48 -12.01 17.57 18.75
C PRO A 48 -11.06 17.58 19.95
N GLY A 49 -11.50 18.22 21.04
CA GLY A 49 -10.79 18.30 22.30
C GLY A 49 -9.64 19.31 22.36
N THR A 50 -9.52 20.25 21.40
CA THR A 50 -8.72 21.48 21.62
C THR A 50 -9.55 22.49 22.39
N GLU A 51 -8.90 23.32 23.20
CA GLU A 51 -9.56 24.41 23.95
C GLU A 51 -10.33 25.35 23.02
N SER A 52 -9.70 25.78 21.92
CA SER A 52 -10.33 26.67 20.94
C SER A 52 -11.55 26.07 20.26
N GLN A 53 -11.54 24.76 19.98
CA GLN A 53 -12.70 24.07 19.39
C GLN A 53 -13.81 23.88 20.42
N GLU A 54 -13.50 23.49 21.66
CA GLU A 54 -14.50 23.37 22.73
C GLU A 54 -15.16 24.72 23.03
N ALA A 55 -14.38 25.81 23.02
CA ALA A 55 -14.90 27.16 23.16
C ALA A 55 -15.74 27.59 21.94
N LEU A 56 -15.37 27.20 20.71
CA LEU A 56 -16.20 27.48 19.53
C LEU A 56 -17.51 26.68 19.56
N ASP A 57 -17.46 25.38 19.88
CA ASP A 57 -18.62 24.51 20.00
C ASP A 57 -19.59 25.04 21.08
N HIS A 58 -19.05 25.62 22.16
CA HIS A 58 -19.84 26.29 23.18
C HIS A 58 -20.45 27.59 22.66
N LEU A 59 -19.65 28.45 22.01
CA LEU A 59 -20.14 29.69 21.39
C LEU A 59 -21.20 29.43 20.32
N GLU A 60 -21.14 28.33 19.58
CA GLU A 60 -22.19 27.98 18.61
C GLU A 60 -23.54 27.71 19.30
N ALA A 61 -23.51 27.17 20.52
CA ALA A 61 -24.72 26.91 21.30
C ALA A 61 -25.32 28.16 21.96
N VAL A 62 -24.48 29.14 22.38
CA VAL A 62 -24.93 30.31 23.16
C VAL A 62 -24.90 31.64 22.38
N PHE A 63 -24.04 31.73 21.36
CA PHE A 63 -23.83 32.86 20.44
C PHE A 63 -23.81 32.40 18.95
N PRO A 64 -24.91 31.83 18.42
CA PRO A 64 -24.93 31.32 17.02
C PRO A 64 -24.63 32.42 15.98
N GLN A 65 -24.95 33.67 16.29
CA GLN A 65 -24.69 34.84 15.44
C GLN A 65 -23.19 35.16 15.25
N VAL A 66 -22.33 34.66 16.14
CA VAL A 66 -20.88 34.92 16.11
C VAL A 66 -20.09 33.68 15.69
N ALA A 67 -20.70 32.49 15.84
CA ALA A 67 -20.08 31.21 15.50
C ALA A 67 -20.36 30.73 14.05
N GLY A 68 -21.39 31.26 13.37
CA GLY A 68 -21.75 30.85 12.01
C GLY A 68 -20.76 31.32 10.93
N ALA A 69 -21.03 31.00 9.67
CA ALA A 69 -20.16 31.41 8.56
C ALA A 69 -20.16 32.93 8.35
N SER A 70 -18.98 33.52 8.20
CA SER A 70 -18.82 34.97 8.01
C SER A 70 -18.07 35.33 6.73
N ALA A 71 -18.46 36.46 6.15
CA ALA A 71 -17.75 37.18 5.11
C ALA A 71 -17.53 38.63 5.54
N GLN A 72 -16.63 39.30 4.84
CA GLN A 72 -16.42 40.73 4.96
C GLN A 72 -16.34 41.37 3.58
N ALA A 73 -16.97 42.53 3.42
CA ALA A 73 -16.76 43.40 2.27
C ALA A 73 -15.92 44.59 2.72
N VAL A 74 -14.86 44.89 1.98
CA VAL A 74 -13.94 45.99 2.24
C VAL A 74 -14.16 47.03 1.16
N VAL A 75 -14.48 48.25 1.57
CA VAL A 75 -14.79 49.36 0.68
C VAL A 75 -13.75 50.45 0.87
N VAL A 76 -13.11 50.86 -0.22
CA VAL A 76 -12.10 51.93 -0.23
C VAL A 76 -12.66 53.11 -1.00
N ALA A 77 -12.64 54.28 -0.37
CA ALA A 77 -13.07 55.52 -0.99
C ALA A 77 -12.11 55.96 -2.11
N PRO A 78 -12.61 56.67 -3.14
CA PRO A 78 -11.76 57.28 -4.16
C PRO A 78 -10.67 58.16 -3.55
N ASP A 79 -9.50 58.21 -4.21
CA ASP A 79 -8.34 59.00 -3.77
C ASP A 79 -8.72 60.43 -3.34
N GLY A 80 -8.44 60.76 -2.08
CA GLY A 80 -8.69 62.08 -1.51
C GLY A 80 -10.13 62.35 -1.03
N THR A 81 -11.00 61.34 -1.04
CA THR A 81 -12.33 61.36 -0.43
C THR A 81 -12.39 60.45 0.79
N SER A 82 -13.46 60.51 1.58
CA SER A 82 -13.67 59.66 2.74
C SER A 82 -14.86 58.72 2.53
N VAL A 83 -14.80 57.53 3.11
CA VAL A 83 -15.97 56.62 3.18
C VAL A 83 -17.15 57.26 3.93
N ALA A 84 -16.87 58.25 4.80
CA ALA A 84 -17.88 58.99 5.55
C ALA A 84 -18.49 60.19 4.79
N ASP A 85 -18.01 60.49 3.58
CA ASP A 85 -18.61 61.54 2.75
C ASP A 85 -20.04 61.15 2.36
N GLU A 86 -20.95 62.12 2.29
CA GLU A 86 -22.40 61.88 2.17
C GLU A 86 -22.78 60.97 0.98
N ALA A 87 -22.10 61.13 -0.17
CA ALA A 87 -22.32 60.29 -1.35
C ALA A 87 -21.79 58.85 -1.17
N ASN A 88 -20.58 58.70 -0.61
CA ASN A 88 -19.95 57.39 -0.39
C ASN A 88 -20.69 56.61 0.69
N ARG A 89 -21.05 57.30 1.78
CA ARG A 89 -21.86 56.74 2.87
C ARG A 89 -23.22 56.25 2.38
N ALA A 90 -23.91 57.03 1.54
CA ALA A 90 -25.20 56.62 0.99
C ALA A 90 -25.08 55.33 0.15
N ALA A 91 -24.01 55.19 -0.65
CA ALA A 91 -23.75 53.98 -1.43
C ALA A 91 -23.39 52.78 -0.53
N ILE A 92 -22.60 52.99 0.54
CA ILE A 92 -22.30 51.95 1.53
C ILE A 92 -23.58 51.50 2.26
N ASP A 93 -24.43 52.44 2.68
CA ASP A 93 -25.70 52.13 3.35
C ASP A 93 -26.66 51.38 2.41
N GLU A 94 -26.67 51.71 1.12
CA GLU A 94 -27.42 50.97 0.09
C GLU A 94 -26.88 49.55 -0.11
N MET A 95 -25.55 49.39 -0.17
CA MET A 95 -24.89 48.09 -0.26
C MET A 95 -25.22 47.21 0.96
N VAL A 96 -25.11 47.75 2.18
CA VAL A 96 -25.49 47.06 3.42
C VAL A 96 -26.95 46.61 3.38
N ALA A 97 -27.84 47.49 2.92
CA ALA A 97 -29.27 47.17 2.81
C ALA A 97 -29.57 46.09 1.75
N GLU A 98 -28.80 46.03 0.66
CA GLU A 98 -28.96 45.00 -0.37
C GLU A 98 -28.41 43.65 0.10
N ILE A 99 -27.23 43.64 0.73
CA ILE A 99 -26.67 42.42 1.34
C ILE A 99 -27.65 41.84 2.36
N GLY A 100 -28.27 42.68 3.20
CA GLY A 100 -29.26 42.26 4.19
C GLY A 100 -30.59 41.73 3.61
N ARG A 101 -30.84 41.91 2.31
CA ARG A 101 -32.02 41.32 1.62
C ARG A 101 -31.74 39.94 1.05
N LEU A 102 -30.48 39.52 0.99
CA LEU A 102 -30.10 38.19 0.51
C LEU A 102 -30.67 37.15 1.47
N GLY A 103 -31.46 36.21 0.94
CA GLY A 103 -32.23 35.27 1.77
C GLY A 103 -31.40 34.26 2.58
N PHE A 104 -30.07 34.27 2.41
CA PHE A 104 -29.12 33.42 3.12
C PHE A 104 -28.23 34.21 4.10
N VAL A 105 -28.45 35.51 4.27
CA VAL A 105 -27.72 36.35 5.21
C VAL A 105 -28.58 36.50 6.48
N ASP A 106 -28.02 36.11 7.62
CA ASP A 106 -28.68 36.22 8.94
C ASP A 106 -28.59 37.65 9.47
N SER A 107 -27.38 38.24 9.40
CA SER A 107 -27.16 39.63 9.81
C SER A 107 -26.04 40.31 9.02
N VAL A 108 -26.14 41.62 8.88
CA VAL A 108 -25.12 42.48 8.28
C VAL A 108 -24.84 43.61 9.26
N MET A 109 -23.57 43.87 9.51
CA MET A 109 -23.12 45.00 10.32
C MET A 109 -22.41 45.99 9.42
N GLY A 110 -23.04 47.15 9.24
CA GLY A 110 -22.48 48.25 8.45
C GLY A 110 -21.42 49.03 9.23
N PRO A 111 -20.50 49.72 8.54
CA PRO A 111 -19.37 50.41 9.18
C PRO A 111 -19.78 51.61 10.05
N PHE A 112 -21.03 52.08 9.93
CA PHE A 112 -21.56 53.23 10.66
C PHE A 112 -22.60 52.85 11.73
N ASP A 113 -22.81 51.57 11.97
CA ASP A 113 -23.73 51.09 13.00
C ASP A 113 -23.17 51.32 14.41
N GLU A 114 -24.07 51.45 15.40
CA GLU A 114 -23.71 51.77 16.80
C GLU A 114 -22.76 50.74 17.43
N TYR A 115 -22.80 49.49 16.96
CA TYR A 115 -21.99 48.37 17.46
C TYR A 115 -20.88 47.92 16.49
N ALA A 116 -20.62 48.69 15.42
CA ALA A 116 -19.64 48.32 14.40
C ALA A 116 -18.17 48.39 14.89
N GLY A 117 -17.92 49.02 16.03
CA GLY A 117 -16.56 49.24 16.55
C GLY A 117 -15.68 50.04 15.58
N GLU A 118 -14.40 49.72 15.51
CA GLU A 118 -13.44 50.31 14.54
C GLU A 118 -13.62 49.73 13.13
N ALA A 119 -14.82 49.87 12.55
CA ALA A 119 -15.14 49.43 11.20
C ALA A 119 -14.78 50.44 10.09
N VAL A 120 -14.33 51.64 10.47
CA VAL A 120 -13.77 52.67 9.57
C VAL A 120 -12.32 52.92 9.98
N SER A 121 -11.41 52.96 9.02
CA SER A 121 -9.98 53.18 9.27
C SER A 121 -9.71 54.57 9.86
N ASP A 122 -8.57 54.74 10.54
CA ASP A 122 -8.17 56.00 11.17
C ASP A 122 -8.08 57.17 10.16
N ASP A 123 -7.64 56.88 8.94
CA ASP A 123 -7.55 57.84 7.83
C ASP A 123 -8.90 58.07 7.13
N LYS A 124 -9.94 57.33 7.52
CA LYS A 124 -11.30 57.33 6.95
C LYS A 124 -11.34 57.04 5.45
N GLY A 125 -10.32 56.38 4.91
CA GLY A 125 -10.22 55.95 3.53
C GLY A 125 -10.84 54.58 3.27
N THR A 126 -10.95 53.73 4.30
CA THR A 126 -11.40 52.33 4.18
C THR A 126 -12.50 52.03 5.19
N ALA A 127 -13.50 51.26 4.79
CA ALA A 127 -14.59 50.76 5.63
C ALA A 127 -14.76 49.25 5.46
N ARG A 128 -15.20 48.57 6.52
CA ARG A 128 -15.48 47.13 6.53
C ARG A 128 -16.95 46.88 6.85
N ILE A 129 -17.59 46.04 6.05
CA ILE A 129 -18.93 45.53 6.29
C ILE A 129 -18.78 44.06 6.68
N GLN A 130 -19.30 43.66 7.84
CA GLN A 130 -19.33 42.26 8.24
C GLN A 130 -20.66 41.63 7.85
N VAL A 131 -20.60 40.42 7.28
CA VAL A 131 -21.75 39.69 6.77
C VAL A 131 -21.76 38.31 7.42
N GLN A 132 -22.87 37.98 8.08
CA GLN A 132 -23.08 36.69 8.73
C GLN A 132 -24.11 35.89 7.95
N PHE A 133 -23.80 34.64 7.63
CA PHE A 133 -24.70 33.74 6.89
C PHE A 133 -25.61 32.95 7.83
N ASP A 134 -26.80 32.60 7.32
CA ASP A 134 -27.71 31.64 7.94
C ASP A 134 -27.17 30.23 7.69
N GLY A 135 -26.38 29.71 8.64
CA GLY A 135 -25.81 28.36 8.60
C GLY A 135 -24.29 28.29 8.68
N SER A 136 -23.77 27.09 8.43
CA SER A 136 -22.32 26.82 8.49
C SER A 136 -21.61 27.16 7.18
N SER A 137 -20.29 27.34 7.20
CA SER A 137 -19.50 27.61 5.99
C SER A 137 -19.62 26.53 4.93
N ALA A 138 -19.98 25.31 5.32
CA ALA A 138 -20.20 24.18 4.42
C ALA A 138 -21.50 24.25 3.62
N GLU A 139 -22.47 25.06 4.06
CA GLU A 139 -23.77 25.25 3.38
C GLU A 139 -23.74 26.42 2.39
N VAL A 140 -22.68 27.25 2.45
CA VAL A 140 -22.48 28.37 1.53
C VAL A 140 -22.03 27.86 0.16
N THR A 141 -22.82 28.15 -0.86
CA THR A 141 -22.56 27.73 -2.24
C THR A 141 -21.90 28.83 -3.06
N ASP A 142 -21.17 28.46 -4.12
CA ASP A 142 -20.58 29.41 -5.07
C ASP A 142 -21.62 30.37 -5.66
N ALA A 143 -22.88 29.92 -5.80
CA ALA A 143 -23.97 30.76 -6.26
C ALA A 143 -24.34 31.86 -5.26
N MET A 144 -24.33 31.55 -3.95
CA MET A 144 -24.57 32.53 -2.88
C MET A 144 -23.42 33.54 -2.81
N LEU A 145 -22.17 33.09 -2.94
CA LEU A 145 -21.01 33.98 -3.00
C LEU A 145 -21.05 34.89 -4.23
N ALA A 146 -21.45 34.37 -5.39
CA ALA A 146 -21.61 35.16 -6.60
C ALA A 146 -22.69 36.25 -6.41
N GLU A 147 -23.82 35.92 -5.78
CA GLU A 147 -24.89 36.87 -5.45
C GLU A 147 -24.42 37.94 -4.45
N LEU A 148 -23.63 37.55 -3.45
CA LEU A 148 -23.00 38.49 -2.51
C LEU A 148 -22.02 39.42 -3.24
N THR A 149 -21.12 38.89 -4.07
CA THR A 149 -20.15 39.71 -4.82
C THR A 149 -20.80 40.62 -5.86
N ALA A 150 -22.00 40.28 -6.36
CA ALA A 150 -22.73 41.17 -7.27
C ALA A 150 -23.14 42.49 -6.60
N THR A 151 -23.24 42.53 -5.27
CA THR A 151 -23.49 43.78 -4.53
C THR A 151 -22.33 44.79 -4.61
N ALA A 152 -21.15 44.36 -5.08
CA ALA A 152 -20.02 45.26 -5.37
C ALA A 152 -20.39 46.39 -6.32
N GLU A 153 -21.27 46.11 -7.30
CA GLU A 153 -21.64 47.06 -8.36
C GLU A 153 -22.17 48.38 -7.77
N ILE A 154 -22.85 48.34 -6.61
CA ILE A 154 -23.37 49.53 -5.92
C ILE A 154 -22.23 50.47 -5.50
N GLY A 155 -21.16 49.91 -4.94
CA GLY A 155 -20.00 50.69 -4.51
C GLY A 155 -19.11 51.10 -5.69
N GLU A 156 -18.95 50.21 -6.67
CA GLU A 156 -18.19 50.49 -7.90
C GLU A 156 -18.83 51.61 -8.74
N ASP A 157 -20.15 51.68 -8.82
CA ASP A 157 -20.90 52.75 -9.50
C ASP A 157 -20.69 54.13 -8.84
N ALA A 158 -20.42 54.14 -7.53
CA ALA A 158 -20.02 55.33 -6.78
C ALA A 158 -18.51 55.66 -6.90
N GLY A 159 -17.75 54.84 -7.63
CA GLY A 159 -16.31 54.99 -7.85
C GLY A 159 -15.43 54.44 -6.73
N MET A 160 -16.00 53.69 -5.79
CA MET A 160 -15.27 53.03 -4.70
C MET A 160 -14.68 51.69 -5.18
N GLN A 161 -13.58 51.25 -4.58
CA GLN A 161 -13.11 49.87 -4.75
C GLN A 161 -13.80 48.99 -3.71
N VAL A 162 -14.41 47.89 -4.15
CA VAL A 162 -15.07 46.92 -3.26
C VAL A 162 -14.43 45.55 -3.47
N GLU A 163 -13.97 44.94 -2.38
CA GLU A 163 -13.39 43.60 -2.42
C GLU A 163 -13.97 42.75 -1.28
N PHE A 164 -14.11 41.45 -1.50
CA PHE A 164 -14.72 40.53 -0.55
C PHE A 164 -13.71 39.54 0.00
N GLY A 165 -13.79 39.26 1.30
CA GLY A 165 -12.97 38.29 1.99
C GLY A 165 -13.72 37.63 3.12
N GLY A 166 -12.99 37.08 4.09
CA GLY A 166 -13.55 36.31 5.19
C GLY A 166 -13.51 34.81 4.91
N GLN A 167 -14.03 34.03 5.86
CA GLN A 167 -13.85 32.59 5.92
C GLN A 167 -14.49 31.87 4.74
N VAL A 168 -15.70 32.28 4.34
CA VAL A 168 -16.46 31.62 3.26
C VAL A 168 -15.86 31.82 1.86
N PHE A 169 -15.00 32.83 1.70
CA PHE A 169 -14.38 33.13 0.42
C PHE A 169 -13.04 32.41 0.22
N GLN A 170 -12.51 31.71 1.23
CA GLN A 170 -11.30 30.89 1.08
C GLN A 170 -11.53 29.79 0.04
N GLN A 171 -10.72 29.78 -1.02
CA GLN A 171 -10.97 28.88 -2.15
C GLN A 171 -10.66 27.44 -1.77
N SER A 172 -11.70 26.72 -1.37
CA SER A 172 -11.58 25.36 -0.84
C SER A 172 -11.86 24.27 -1.89
N SER A 173 -12.30 24.63 -3.10
CA SER A 173 -12.60 23.67 -4.17
C SER A 173 -11.50 23.62 -5.23
N PHE A 174 -10.79 22.49 -5.31
CA PHE A 174 -9.80 22.26 -6.37
C PHE A 174 -10.40 21.43 -7.50
N GLY A 175 -10.77 22.09 -8.60
CA GLY A 175 -11.22 21.42 -9.81
C GLY A 175 -10.08 20.72 -10.56
N VAL A 176 -10.44 19.80 -11.46
CA VAL A 176 -9.51 19.19 -12.42
C VAL A 176 -9.00 20.29 -13.38
N THR A 177 -7.71 20.59 -13.32
CA THR A 177 -7.09 21.65 -14.11
C THR A 177 -6.37 21.11 -15.35
N ILE A 178 -6.04 22.00 -16.31
CA ILE A 178 -5.24 21.65 -17.49
C ILE A 178 -3.85 21.09 -17.12
N VAL A 179 -3.38 21.41 -15.91
CA VAL A 179 -2.13 20.96 -15.31
C VAL A 179 -2.03 19.44 -15.24
N GLU A 180 -3.14 18.75 -14.95
CA GLU A 180 -3.18 17.29 -14.90
C GLU A 180 -2.89 16.67 -16.27
N VAL A 181 -3.41 17.30 -17.34
CA VAL A 181 -3.17 16.88 -18.71
C VAL A 181 -1.68 16.98 -19.03
N PHE A 182 -0.99 18.03 -18.58
CA PHE A 182 0.46 18.14 -18.75
C PHE A 182 1.21 17.02 -18.04
N GLY A 183 0.86 16.69 -16.78
CA GLY A 183 1.45 15.57 -16.05
C GLY A 183 1.30 14.23 -16.78
N VAL A 184 0.10 13.94 -17.29
CA VAL A 184 -0.21 12.75 -18.10
C VAL A 184 0.58 12.75 -19.41
N VAL A 185 0.69 13.89 -20.09
CA VAL A 185 1.46 14.02 -21.35
C VAL A 185 2.95 13.79 -21.10
N PHE A 186 3.54 14.37 -20.06
CA PHE A 186 4.92 14.13 -19.70
C PHE A 186 5.18 12.66 -19.36
N ALA A 187 4.30 12.03 -18.57
CA ALA A 187 4.37 10.60 -18.30
C ALA A 187 4.31 9.78 -19.59
N ALA A 188 3.42 10.11 -20.52
CA ALA A 188 3.32 9.45 -21.83
C ALA A 188 4.61 9.58 -22.65
N VAL A 189 5.24 10.77 -22.66
CA VAL A 189 6.52 11.02 -23.35
C VAL A 189 7.64 10.16 -22.74
N VAL A 190 7.77 10.14 -21.40
CA VAL A 190 8.81 9.34 -20.73
C VAL A 190 8.59 7.84 -20.96
N LEU A 191 7.34 7.37 -20.91
CA LEU A 191 6.98 5.98 -21.22
C LEU A 191 7.31 5.64 -22.68
N LEU A 192 7.01 6.53 -23.63
CA LEU A 192 7.32 6.35 -25.04
C LEU A 192 8.83 6.24 -25.27
N ILE A 193 9.64 7.09 -24.62
CA ILE A 193 11.10 7.03 -24.67
C ILE A 193 11.62 5.73 -24.04
N THR A 194 11.02 5.30 -22.94
CA THR A 194 11.43 4.12 -22.19
C THR A 194 11.19 2.84 -23.00
N PHE A 195 10.01 2.72 -23.58
CA PHE A 195 9.54 1.51 -24.25
C PHE A 195 9.73 1.50 -25.77
N GLY A 196 9.85 2.65 -26.42
CA GLY A 196 9.99 2.79 -27.87
C GLY A 196 8.79 2.23 -28.65
N SER A 197 7.61 2.18 -28.03
CA SER A 197 6.36 1.68 -28.63
C SER A 197 5.18 2.40 -27.99
N LEU A 198 4.31 2.99 -28.83
CA LEU A 198 3.10 3.68 -28.37
C LEU A 198 2.14 2.73 -27.66
N MET A 199 1.99 1.50 -28.18
CA MET A 199 1.12 0.48 -27.57
C MET A 199 1.60 0.08 -26.17
N ALA A 200 2.91 -0.04 -25.98
CA ALA A 200 3.48 -0.36 -24.67
C ALA A 200 3.40 0.82 -23.71
N ALA A 201 3.58 2.06 -24.19
CA ALA A 201 3.44 3.26 -23.36
C ALA A 201 1.99 3.53 -22.95
N GLY A 202 1.02 3.24 -23.83
CA GLY A 202 -0.40 3.47 -23.56
C GLY A 202 -0.99 2.53 -22.50
N MET A 203 -0.44 1.33 -22.29
CA MET A 203 -0.99 0.38 -21.32
C MET A 203 -0.89 0.85 -19.87
N PRO A 204 0.31 1.24 -19.34
CA PRO A 204 0.42 1.81 -17.99
C PRO A 204 -0.45 3.04 -17.78
N LEU A 205 -0.52 3.91 -18.80
CA LEU A 205 -1.30 5.14 -18.73
C LEU A 205 -2.80 4.85 -18.65
N LEU A 206 -3.32 4.00 -19.54
CA LEU A 206 -4.72 3.59 -19.54
C LEU A 206 -5.11 2.91 -18.22
N SER A 207 -4.27 2.00 -17.72
CA SER A 207 -4.53 1.34 -16.44
C SER A 207 -4.57 2.33 -15.28
N ALA A 208 -3.63 3.28 -15.23
CA ALA A 208 -3.59 4.28 -14.17
C ALA A 208 -4.82 5.20 -14.22
N LEU A 209 -5.24 5.67 -15.41
CA LEU A 209 -6.43 6.50 -15.56
C LEU A 209 -7.72 5.78 -15.13
N ILE A 210 -7.86 4.48 -15.43
CA ILE A 210 -9.00 3.68 -14.96
C ILE A 210 -8.96 3.55 -13.43
N GLY A 211 -7.80 3.30 -12.85
CA GLY A 211 -7.64 3.21 -11.39
C GLY A 211 -7.97 4.52 -10.68
N VAL A 212 -7.49 5.65 -11.22
CA VAL A 212 -7.83 7.01 -10.75
C VAL A 212 -9.34 7.26 -10.83
N GLY A 213 -9.99 6.96 -11.96
CA GLY A 213 -11.43 7.15 -12.10
C GLY A 213 -12.24 6.35 -11.08
N ILE A 214 -11.85 5.11 -10.80
CA ILE A 214 -12.46 4.29 -9.75
C ILE A 214 -12.23 4.89 -8.36
N THR A 215 -11.04 5.43 -8.12
CA THR A 215 -10.68 6.03 -6.85
C THR A 215 -11.49 7.29 -6.59
N ILE A 216 -11.55 8.22 -7.55
CA ILE A 216 -12.33 9.46 -7.45
C ILE A 216 -13.81 9.12 -7.25
N GLY A 217 -14.36 8.20 -8.06
CA GLY A 217 -15.75 7.75 -7.88
C GLY A 217 -16.00 7.13 -6.50
N GLY A 218 -15.05 6.37 -5.97
CA GLY A 218 -15.14 5.79 -4.63
C GLY A 218 -15.10 6.83 -3.52
N ILE A 219 -14.29 7.88 -3.68
CA ILE A 219 -14.23 9.02 -2.75
C ILE A 219 -15.56 9.80 -2.78
N LEU A 220 -16.11 10.07 -3.96
CA LEU A 220 -17.43 10.72 -4.12
C LEU A 220 -18.58 9.88 -3.54
N LEU A 221 -18.50 8.55 -3.61
CA LEU A 221 -19.46 7.68 -2.93
C LEU A 221 -19.29 7.70 -1.42
N ALA A 222 -18.04 7.83 -0.93
CA ALA A 222 -17.76 7.90 0.49
C ALA A 222 -18.22 9.23 1.10
N SER A 223 -18.19 10.34 0.34
CA SER A 223 -18.64 11.66 0.83
C SER A 223 -20.13 11.72 1.19
N GLU A 224 -20.94 10.76 0.73
CA GLU A 224 -22.35 10.65 1.12
C GLU A 224 -22.54 10.08 2.55
N VAL A 225 -21.58 9.30 3.05
CA VAL A 225 -21.70 8.61 4.35
C VAL A 225 -20.75 9.17 5.41
N THR A 226 -19.76 9.96 5.00
CA THR A 226 -18.81 10.63 5.88
C THR A 226 -18.39 11.94 5.25
N THR A 227 -18.00 12.92 6.06
CA THR A 227 -17.38 14.14 5.53
C THR A 227 -16.06 13.82 4.86
N VAL A 228 -15.80 14.39 3.68
CA VAL A 228 -14.57 14.18 2.93
C VAL A 228 -14.02 15.54 2.51
N SER A 229 -12.74 15.77 2.79
CA SER A 229 -12.00 16.97 2.40
C SER A 229 -11.94 17.12 0.87
N ASN A 230 -12.13 18.35 0.39
CA ASN A 230 -12.03 18.72 -1.03
C ASN A 230 -10.64 18.44 -1.62
N SER A 231 -9.62 18.35 -0.77
CA SER A 231 -8.24 18.01 -1.15
C SER A 231 -8.02 16.51 -1.40
N ALA A 232 -8.91 15.64 -0.92
CA ALA A 232 -8.73 14.19 -1.01
C ALA A 232 -8.73 13.64 -2.45
N PRO A 233 -9.66 14.04 -3.36
CA PRO A 233 -9.64 13.59 -4.76
C PRO A 233 -8.35 13.97 -5.49
N LEU A 234 -7.83 15.16 -5.24
CA LEU A 234 -6.61 15.65 -5.90
C LEU A 234 -5.38 14.84 -5.46
N LEU A 235 -5.23 14.59 -4.16
CA LEU A 235 -4.18 13.71 -3.64
C LEU A 235 -4.31 12.28 -4.17
N ALA A 236 -5.54 11.77 -4.21
CA ALA A 236 -5.83 10.45 -4.74
C ALA A 236 -5.49 10.34 -6.24
N LEU A 237 -5.73 11.40 -7.02
CA LEU A 237 -5.28 11.52 -8.40
C LEU A 237 -3.76 11.52 -8.49
N MET A 238 -3.07 12.40 -7.77
CA MET A 238 -1.60 12.53 -7.82
C MET A 238 -0.91 11.21 -7.46
N ILE A 239 -1.31 10.60 -6.35
CA ILE A 239 -0.76 9.34 -5.85
C ILE A 239 -1.19 8.19 -6.75
N GLY A 240 -2.48 8.08 -7.09
CA GLY A 240 -3.03 7.00 -7.90
C GLY A 240 -2.44 6.95 -9.31
N LEU A 241 -2.19 8.11 -9.94
CA LEU A 241 -1.52 8.20 -11.23
C LEU A 241 -0.05 7.81 -11.13
N ALA A 242 0.69 8.36 -10.16
CA ALA A 242 2.12 8.06 -9.97
C ALA A 242 2.34 6.56 -9.70
N VAL A 243 1.65 6.02 -8.69
CA VAL A 243 1.74 4.63 -8.26
C VAL A 243 1.23 3.68 -9.35
N GLY A 244 0.07 3.99 -9.95
CA GLY A 244 -0.55 3.16 -10.97
C GLY A 244 0.32 3.01 -12.23
N ILE A 245 0.94 4.10 -12.67
CA ILE A 245 1.87 4.05 -13.81
C ILE A 245 3.11 3.24 -13.45
N ASP A 246 3.67 3.43 -12.27
CA ASP A 246 4.91 2.77 -11.87
C ASP A 246 4.75 1.25 -11.73
N TYR A 247 3.68 0.83 -11.05
CA TYR A 247 3.36 -0.59 -10.87
C TYR A 247 3.15 -1.29 -12.21
N ALA A 248 2.47 -0.63 -13.14
CA ALA A 248 2.29 -1.16 -14.47
C ALA A 248 3.60 -1.16 -15.28
N LEU A 249 4.44 -0.15 -15.14
CA LEU A 249 5.75 -0.04 -15.77
C LEU A 249 6.67 -1.21 -15.37
N PHE A 250 6.73 -1.59 -14.09
CA PHE A 250 7.56 -2.71 -13.63
C PHE A 250 7.13 -4.05 -14.23
N ILE A 251 5.83 -4.37 -14.13
CA ILE A 251 5.29 -5.64 -14.65
C ILE A 251 5.46 -5.70 -16.17
N LEU A 252 5.14 -4.60 -16.88
CA LEU A 252 5.29 -4.52 -18.33
C LEU A 252 6.76 -4.62 -18.77
N SER A 253 7.69 -3.94 -18.07
CA SER A 253 9.12 -4.01 -18.35
C SER A 253 9.65 -5.45 -18.22
N ARG A 254 9.21 -6.17 -17.19
CA ARG A 254 9.56 -7.59 -16.99
C ARG A 254 9.02 -8.45 -18.12
N HIS A 255 7.73 -8.33 -18.44
CA HIS A 255 7.08 -9.07 -19.51
C HIS A 255 7.75 -8.84 -20.88
N ARG A 256 8.06 -7.59 -21.23
CA ARG A 256 8.74 -7.27 -22.49
C ARG A 256 10.17 -7.78 -22.56
N THR A 257 10.87 -7.85 -21.43
CA THR A 257 12.22 -8.43 -21.36
C THR A 257 12.17 -9.93 -21.62
N GLN A 258 11.20 -10.63 -21.02
CA GLN A 258 10.94 -12.06 -21.25
C GLN A 258 10.55 -12.36 -22.71
N LEU A 259 9.66 -11.55 -23.29
CA LEU A 259 9.32 -11.65 -24.73
C LEU A 259 10.52 -11.42 -25.64
N ALA A 260 11.45 -10.54 -25.27
CA ALA A 260 12.66 -10.31 -26.04
C ALA A 260 13.63 -11.50 -26.00
N LEU A 261 13.60 -12.29 -24.92
CA LEU A 261 14.36 -13.53 -24.74
C LEU A 261 13.70 -14.73 -25.42
N GLY A 262 12.46 -14.59 -25.90
CA GLY A 262 11.73 -15.63 -26.64
C GLY A 262 10.73 -16.43 -25.82
N ASP A 263 10.41 -15.99 -24.60
CA ASP A 263 9.42 -16.66 -23.75
C ASP A 263 8.01 -16.58 -24.37
N ASP A 264 7.20 -17.62 -24.15
CA ASP A 264 5.79 -17.64 -24.56
C ASP A 264 5.01 -16.46 -23.92
N PRO A 265 4.18 -15.71 -24.67
CA PRO A 265 3.49 -14.54 -24.13
C PRO A 265 2.58 -14.80 -22.93
N GLU A 266 1.89 -15.94 -22.89
CA GLU A 266 1.00 -16.28 -21.77
C GLU A 266 1.82 -16.57 -20.51
N GLU A 267 2.86 -17.39 -20.68
CA GLU A 267 3.77 -17.75 -19.58
C GLU A 267 4.53 -16.55 -19.05
N SER A 268 5.00 -15.69 -19.96
CA SER A 268 5.67 -14.43 -19.65
C SER A 268 4.77 -13.50 -18.84
N ALA A 269 3.49 -13.34 -19.20
CA ALA A 269 2.57 -12.51 -18.42
C ALA A 269 2.35 -13.07 -17.00
N GLY A 270 2.16 -14.39 -16.88
CA GLY A 270 2.07 -15.06 -15.59
C GLY A 270 3.32 -14.86 -14.74
N MET A 271 4.50 -15.06 -15.31
CA MET A 271 5.79 -14.91 -14.62
C MET A 271 6.06 -13.46 -14.21
N ALA A 272 5.72 -12.49 -15.05
CA ALA A 272 5.84 -11.08 -14.73
C ALA A 272 4.98 -10.70 -13.51
N VAL A 273 3.72 -11.13 -13.46
CA VAL A 273 2.84 -10.89 -12.31
C VAL A 273 3.28 -11.69 -11.08
N GLY A 274 3.75 -12.93 -11.26
CA GLY A 274 4.25 -13.76 -10.16
C GLY A 274 5.54 -13.25 -9.52
N THR A 275 6.39 -12.53 -10.26
CA THR A 275 7.67 -11.99 -9.77
C THR A 275 7.59 -10.49 -9.51
N ALA A 276 7.56 -9.67 -10.56
CA ALA A 276 7.44 -8.22 -10.43
C ALA A 276 6.13 -7.80 -9.77
N GLY A 277 5.02 -8.51 -10.05
CA GLY A 277 3.75 -8.24 -9.36
C GLY A 277 3.77 -8.59 -7.87
N SER A 278 4.54 -9.60 -7.43
CA SER A 278 4.74 -9.87 -6.00
C SER A 278 5.46 -8.72 -5.30
N ALA A 279 6.48 -8.16 -5.94
CA ALA A 279 7.18 -6.98 -5.45
C ALA A 279 6.25 -5.76 -5.41
N VAL A 280 5.43 -5.54 -6.45
CA VAL A 280 4.41 -4.47 -6.51
C VAL A 280 3.36 -4.57 -5.39
N VAL A 281 2.82 -5.76 -5.13
CA VAL A 281 1.83 -5.94 -4.05
C VAL A 281 2.46 -5.64 -2.70
N PHE A 282 3.69 -6.09 -2.48
CA PHE A 282 4.41 -5.87 -1.23
C PHE A 282 4.74 -4.38 -1.01
N ALA A 283 5.27 -3.73 -2.04
CA ALA A 283 5.45 -2.29 -2.16
C ALA A 283 4.18 -1.52 -1.79
N GLY A 284 3.09 -1.79 -2.53
CA GLY A 284 1.82 -1.11 -2.33
C GLY A 284 1.21 -1.34 -0.94
N VAL A 285 1.37 -2.52 -0.34
CA VAL A 285 0.97 -2.76 1.07
C VAL A 285 1.79 -1.90 2.03
N THR A 286 3.08 -1.70 1.77
CA THR A 286 3.94 -0.81 2.57
C THR A 286 3.46 0.64 2.49
N VAL A 287 3.09 1.10 1.30
CA VAL A 287 2.52 2.43 1.07
C VAL A 287 1.18 2.57 1.81
N ILE A 288 0.28 1.60 1.68
CA ILE A 288 -1.01 1.57 2.39
C ILE A 288 -0.79 1.68 3.89
N ILE A 289 0.15 0.90 4.44
CA ILE A 289 0.47 0.93 5.87
C ILE A 289 0.99 2.30 6.30
N ALA A 290 1.84 2.94 5.50
CA ALA A 290 2.36 4.28 5.80
C ALA A 290 1.27 5.36 5.79
N LEU A 291 0.38 5.31 4.79
CA LEU A 291 -0.76 6.22 4.68
C LEU A 291 -1.78 5.99 5.79
N LEU A 292 -2.02 4.73 6.17
CA LEU A 292 -2.85 4.40 7.33
C LEU A 292 -2.18 4.77 8.67
N GLY A 293 -0.88 5.04 8.68
CA GLY A 293 -0.19 5.61 9.84
C GLY A 293 -0.75 6.96 10.26
N LEU A 294 -1.39 7.70 9.33
CA LEU A 294 -2.06 8.97 9.62
C LEU A 294 -3.23 8.82 10.60
N LEU A 295 -3.86 7.64 10.67
CA LEU A 295 -4.94 7.37 11.63
C LEU A 295 -4.42 7.40 13.08
N VAL A 296 -3.14 7.10 13.30
CA VAL A 296 -2.55 7.06 14.64
C VAL A 296 -2.36 8.47 15.21
N VAL A 297 -2.26 9.47 14.34
CA VAL A 297 -2.15 10.89 14.73
C VAL A 297 -3.45 11.43 15.32
N ASN A 298 -4.59 10.74 15.11
CA ASN A 298 -5.90 11.10 15.63
C ASN A 298 -6.40 12.50 15.21
N ILE A 299 -6.07 12.90 13.97
CA ILE A 299 -6.60 14.11 13.34
C ILE A 299 -7.59 13.68 12.26
N PRO A 300 -8.89 14.05 12.35
CA PRO A 300 -9.94 13.50 11.48
C PRO A 300 -9.68 13.69 10.00
N PHE A 301 -9.42 14.93 9.55
CA PHE A 301 -9.22 15.21 8.12
C PHE A 301 -7.99 14.47 7.55
N LEU A 302 -6.88 14.41 8.30
CA LEU A 302 -5.70 13.62 7.92
C LEU A 302 -5.98 12.12 7.82
N SER A 303 -6.81 11.60 8.72
CA SER A 303 -7.19 10.18 8.72
C SER A 303 -8.00 9.84 7.47
N ILE A 304 -8.94 10.70 7.09
CA ILE A 304 -9.79 10.52 5.91
C ILE A 304 -8.97 10.63 4.63
N MET A 305 -8.07 11.62 4.55
CA MET A 305 -7.11 11.74 3.44
C MET A 305 -6.21 10.50 3.34
N GLY A 306 -5.70 10.00 4.46
CA GLY A 306 -4.88 8.79 4.52
C GLY A 306 -5.62 7.54 4.04
N ILE A 307 -6.88 7.37 4.42
CA ILE A 307 -7.75 6.29 3.95
C ILE A 307 -8.00 6.41 2.45
N GLY A 308 -8.33 7.61 1.96
CA GLY A 308 -8.57 7.87 0.53
C GLY A 308 -7.34 7.57 -0.32
N ALA A 309 -6.15 8.00 0.12
CA ALA A 309 -4.89 7.71 -0.54
C ALA A 309 -4.54 6.21 -0.46
N ALA A 310 -4.75 5.55 0.67
CA ALA A 310 -4.55 4.11 0.80
C ALA A 310 -5.49 3.31 -0.12
N PHE A 311 -6.74 3.75 -0.27
CA PHE A 311 -7.69 3.19 -1.22
C PHE A 311 -7.22 3.37 -2.67
N ALA A 312 -6.70 4.54 -3.03
CA ALA A 312 -6.10 4.80 -4.35
C ALA A 312 -5.01 3.78 -4.68
N VAL A 313 -4.10 3.54 -3.74
CA VAL A 313 -3.01 2.56 -3.89
C VAL A 313 -3.55 1.13 -3.98
N LEU A 314 -4.55 0.77 -3.16
CA LEU A 314 -5.20 -0.54 -3.23
C LEU A 314 -5.81 -0.81 -4.61
N VAL A 315 -6.52 0.17 -5.17
CA VAL A 315 -7.08 0.10 -6.52
C VAL A 315 -5.95 -0.02 -7.54
N ALA A 316 -4.88 0.76 -7.43
CA ALA A 316 -3.72 0.69 -8.31
C ALA A 316 -3.06 -0.70 -8.30
N ILE A 317 -2.89 -1.34 -7.14
CA ILE A 317 -2.40 -2.73 -7.03
C ILE A 317 -3.35 -3.68 -7.75
N GLY A 318 -4.66 -3.59 -7.48
CA GLY A 318 -5.68 -4.44 -8.10
C GLY A 318 -5.66 -4.34 -9.62
N VAL A 319 -5.58 -3.12 -10.15
CA VAL A 319 -5.43 -2.82 -11.57
C VAL A 319 -4.14 -3.40 -12.14
N ALA A 320 -3.00 -3.23 -11.47
CA ALA A 320 -1.70 -3.70 -11.94
C ALA A 320 -1.61 -5.24 -12.02
N VAL A 321 -2.24 -5.97 -11.10
CA VAL A 321 -2.18 -7.44 -11.08
C VAL A 321 -3.32 -8.14 -11.84
N THR A 322 -4.35 -7.40 -12.28
CA THR A 322 -5.48 -7.99 -13.02
C THR A 322 -5.76 -7.31 -14.37
N LEU A 323 -6.01 -6.00 -14.39
CA LEU A 323 -6.34 -5.28 -15.62
C LEU A 323 -5.15 -5.22 -16.57
N LEU A 324 -3.97 -4.91 -16.06
CA LEU A 324 -2.76 -4.88 -16.88
C LEU A 324 -2.48 -6.22 -17.59
N PRO A 325 -2.41 -7.39 -16.91
CA PRO A 325 -2.21 -8.66 -17.61
C PRO A 325 -3.32 -9.00 -18.60
N ALA A 326 -4.55 -8.52 -18.40
CA ALA A 326 -5.60 -8.61 -19.41
C ALA A 326 -5.31 -7.75 -20.66
N LEU A 327 -4.82 -6.52 -20.48
CA LEU A 327 -4.34 -5.67 -21.58
C LEU A 327 -3.14 -6.29 -22.31
N LEU A 328 -2.23 -6.95 -21.58
CA LEU A 328 -1.13 -7.74 -22.18
C LEU A 328 -1.70 -8.89 -23.03
N GLY A 329 -2.76 -9.56 -22.57
CA GLY A 329 -3.48 -10.62 -23.30
C GLY A 329 -4.04 -10.16 -24.64
N LEU A 330 -4.61 -8.96 -24.72
CA LEU A 330 -5.09 -8.38 -25.99
C LEU A 330 -3.96 -8.07 -26.97
N ALA A 331 -2.79 -7.69 -26.45
CA ALA A 331 -1.64 -7.34 -27.27
C ALA A 331 -0.84 -8.57 -27.72
N GLY A 332 -0.75 -9.58 -26.86
CA GLY A 332 0.02 -10.80 -27.05
C GLY A 332 1.44 -10.54 -27.52
N ALA A 333 1.89 -11.30 -28.53
CA ALA A 333 3.24 -11.21 -29.08
C ALA A 333 3.56 -9.85 -29.74
N ARG A 334 2.59 -8.96 -29.98
CA ARG A 334 2.83 -7.63 -30.58
C ARG A 334 3.66 -6.71 -29.65
N LEU A 335 3.72 -7.02 -28.35
CA LEU A 335 4.56 -6.30 -27.39
C LEU A 335 6.05 -6.67 -27.48
N ALA A 336 6.38 -7.76 -28.17
CA ALA A 336 7.75 -8.21 -28.33
C ALA A 336 8.59 -7.11 -29.02
N PRO A 337 9.71 -6.68 -28.43
CA PRO A 337 10.61 -5.74 -29.08
C PRO A 337 11.09 -6.28 -30.44
N LYS A 338 11.00 -5.49 -31.51
CA LYS A 338 11.47 -5.89 -32.84
C LYS A 338 12.93 -6.37 -32.78
N PRO A 339 13.31 -7.48 -33.45
CA PRO A 339 14.70 -7.93 -33.53
C PRO A 339 15.62 -6.80 -34.04
N GLY A 340 16.76 -6.59 -33.39
CA GLY A 340 17.69 -5.49 -33.68
C GLY A 340 17.32 -4.11 -33.13
N SER A 341 16.10 -3.93 -32.59
CA SER A 341 15.72 -2.69 -31.90
C SER A 341 16.62 -2.40 -30.70
N ARG A 342 16.67 -1.14 -30.25
CA ARG A 342 17.42 -0.76 -29.05
C ARG A 342 16.96 -1.58 -27.84
N SER A 343 15.66 -1.86 -27.71
CA SER A 343 15.10 -2.64 -26.59
C SER A 343 15.47 -4.12 -26.65
N HIS A 344 15.47 -4.74 -27.84
CA HIS A 344 15.87 -6.15 -28.00
C HIS A 344 17.36 -6.38 -27.69
N ARG A 345 18.25 -5.54 -28.24
CA ARG A 345 19.70 -5.62 -27.94
C ARG A 345 20.00 -5.45 -26.46
N ARG A 346 19.22 -4.64 -25.75
CA ARG A 346 19.39 -4.37 -24.32
C ARG A 346 18.95 -5.54 -23.44
N ALA A 347 17.86 -6.22 -23.78
CA ALA A 347 17.43 -7.41 -23.04
C ALA A 347 18.50 -8.52 -23.10
N ASN A 348 19.16 -8.68 -24.26
CA ASN A 348 20.20 -9.69 -24.46
C ASN A 348 21.59 -9.25 -23.94
N ALA A 349 21.80 -7.95 -23.67
CA ALA A 349 23.10 -7.41 -23.28
C ALA A 349 23.61 -7.93 -21.92
N LEU A 350 22.73 -8.35 -21.02
CA LEU A 350 23.12 -8.93 -19.73
C LEU A 350 23.74 -10.34 -19.88
N ASN A 351 23.37 -11.05 -20.94
CA ASN A 351 23.84 -12.41 -21.23
C ASN A 351 25.00 -12.44 -22.24
N ASP A 352 25.34 -11.30 -22.86
CA ASP A 352 26.43 -11.17 -23.82
C ASP A 352 27.69 -10.59 -23.16
N PRO A 353 28.79 -11.38 -23.03
CA PRO A 353 30.05 -10.92 -22.44
C PRO A 353 30.70 -9.74 -23.17
N ASN A 354 30.39 -9.55 -24.45
CA ASN A 354 30.96 -8.51 -25.31
C ASN A 354 30.05 -7.27 -25.43
N ALA A 355 28.90 -7.26 -24.76
CA ALA A 355 28.00 -6.11 -24.79
C ALA A 355 28.63 -4.88 -24.13
N LYS A 356 28.41 -3.71 -24.73
CA LYS A 356 28.85 -2.44 -24.14
C LYS A 356 28.15 -2.23 -22.79
N PRO A 357 28.89 -1.85 -21.72
CA PRO A 357 28.29 -1.65 -20.40
C PRO A 357 27.23 -0.55 -20.45
N SER A 358 26.08 -0.81 -19.81
CA SER A 358 24.99 0.16 -19.71
C SER A 358 25.44 1.42 -18.94
N MET A 359 24.74 2.54 -19.13
CA MET A 359 25.07 3.77 -18.39
C MET A 359 24.94 3.57 -16.88
N GLY A 360 23.92 2.83 -16.42
CA GLY A 360 23.77 2.45 -15.01
C GLY A 360 24.94 1.62 -14.49
N LEU A 361 25.44 0.66 -15.28
CA LEU A 361 26.60 -0.14 -14.89
C LEU A 361 27.89 0.70 -14.85
N ARG A 362 28.05 1.68 -15.75
CA ARG A 362 29.18 2.63 -15.69
C ARG A 362 29.11 3.52 -14.46
N TRP A 363 27.92 4.02 -14.14
CA TRP A 363 27.67 4.85 -12.96
C TRP A 363 27.99 4.07 -11.68
N VAL A 364 27.39 2.89 -11.50
CA VAL A 364 27.60 2.08 -10.28
C VAL A 364 29.07 1.71 -10.10
N ARG A 365 29.77 1.33 -11.17
CA ARG A 365 31.22 1.06 -11.11
C ARG A 365 32.04 2.28 -10.74
N GLY A 366 31.60 3.48 -11.15
CA GLY A 366 32.20 4.75 -10.73
C GLY A 366 32.03 4.98 -9.23
N VAL A 367 30.79 4.90 -8.74
CA VAL A 367 30.45 5.04 -7.32
C VAL A 367 31.21 4.02 -6.46
N MET A 368 31.28 2.76 -6.89
CA MET A 368 31.98 1.68 -6.20
C MET A 368 33.50 1.80 -6.20
N LYS A 369 34.10 2.65 -7.06
CA LYS A 369 35.54 2.95 -7.02
C LYS A 369 35.87 3.97 -5.92
N VAL A 370 34.94 4.85 -5.59
CA VAL A 370 35.12 5.92 -4.59
C VAL A 370 33.96 5.98 -3.60
N PRO A 371 33.62 4.86 -2.92
CA PRO A 371 32.38 4.77 -2.15
C PRO A 371 32.33 5.72 -0.94
N VAL A 372 33.47 6.01 -0.30
CA VAL A 372 33.53 6.98 0.81
C VAL A 372 33.24 8.40 0.32
N LEU A 373 33.87 8.83 -0.77
CA LEU A 373 33.66 10.16 -1.33
C LEU A 373 32.23 10.34 -1.86
N ALA A 374 31.66 9.30 -2.49
CA ALA A 374 30.27 9.31 -2.91
C ALA A 374 29.31 9.42 -1.71
N THR A 375 29.56 8.68 -0.63
CA THR A 375 28.74 8.73 0.59
C THR A 375 28.79 10.10 1.24
N VAL A 376 29.99 10.63 1.50
CA VAL A 376 30.18 11.95 2.12
C VAL A 376 29.65 13.07 1.22
N GLY A 377 29.85 12.97 -0.10
CA GLY A 377 29.35 13.95 -1.07
C GLY A 377 27.83 14.02 -1.10
N VAL A 378 27.13 12.87 -1.12
CA VAL A 378 25.67 12.83 -1.09
C VAL A 378 25.13 13.30 0.27
N VAL A 379 25.68 12.80 1.38
CA VAL A 379 25.25 13.20 2.72
C VAL A 379 25.49 14.69 2.96
N GLY A 380 26.63 15.22 2.51
CA GLY A 380 26.94 16.64 2.60
C GLY A 380 26.01 17.50 1.74
N LEU A 381 25.77 17.11 0.48
CA LEU A 381 24.86 17.85 -0.41
C LEU A 381 23.43 17.89 0.15
N LEU A 382 22.87 16.73 0.50
CA LEU A 382 21.52 16.66 1.06
C LEU A 382 21.44 17.33 2.43
N GLY A 383 22.49 17.22 3.25
CA GLY A 383 22.58 17.90 4.54
C GLY A 383 22.57 19.43 4.40
N VAL A 384 23.26 19.99 3.40
CA VAL A 384 23.21 21.42 3.09
C VAL A 384 21.83 21.83 2.60
N LEU A 385 21.20 21.03 1.72
CA LEU A 385 19.84 21.30 1.24
C LEU A 385 18.78 21.14 2.34
N ALA A 386 19.08 20.41 3.41
CA ALA A 386 18.20 20.27 4.57
C ALA A 386 18.31 21.43 5.57
N VAL A 387 19.35 22.28 5.51
CA VAL A 387 19.52 23.40 6.45
C VAL A 387 18.31 24.34 6.50
N PRO A 388 17.71 24.75 5.37
CA PRO A 388 16.54 25.63 5.42
C PRO A 388 15.35 25.00 6.14
N ALA A 389 15.24 23.66 6.20
CA ALA A 389 14.16 22.99 6.93
C ALA A 389 14.17 23.28 8.44
N LEU A 390 15.28 23.80 8.98
CA LEU A 390 15.35 24.26 10.38
C LEU A 390 14.61 25.58 10.62
N SER A 391 14.31 26.33 9.56
CA SER A 391 13.53 27.57 9.59
C SER A 391 12.08 27.35 9.21
N LEU A 392 11.60 26.09 9.29
CA LEU A 392 10.26 25.71 8.85
C LEU A 392 9.18 26.38 9.70
N GLU A 393 8.51 27.37 9.12
CA GLU A 393 7.30 27.97 9.70
C GLU A 393 6.04 27.30 9.14
N LEU A 394 5.18 26.83 10.05
CA LEU A 394 3.97 26.08 9.74
C LEU A 394 2.73 26.87 10.17
N ASN A 395 1.78 27.04 9.23
CA ASN A 395 0.47 27.63 9.48
C ASN A 395 -0.60 26.99 8.58
N LEU A 396 -1.87 27.23 8.91
CA LEU A 396 -2.99 26.97 8.01
C LEU A 396 -3.14 28.12 7.00
N PRO A 397 -3.74 27.87 5.82
CA PRO A 397 -3.99 28.93 4.84
C PRO A 397 -4.94 29.99 5.40
N ASP A 398 -4.69 31.23 5.03
CA ASP A 398 -5.60 32.35 5.16
C ASP A 398 -5.77 33.03 3.78
N ASN A 399 -6.57 34.09 3.72
CA ASN A 399 -6.81 34.84 2.49
C ASN A 399 -5.52 35.51 1.95
N GLY A 400 -4.48 35.63 2.78
CA GLY A 400 -3.17 36.11 2.37
C GLY A 400 -2.42 35.12 1.49
N ALA A 401 -2.73 33.83 1.51
CA ALA A 401 -2.08 32.84 0.66
C ALA A 401 -2.66 32.74 -0.77
N GLU A 402 -3.71 33.51 -1.08
CA GLU A 402 -4.41 33.48 -2.37
C GLU A 402 -3.70 34.28 -3.46
N ALA A 403 -4.13 34.09 -4.72
CA ALA A 403 -3.57 34.80 -5.88
C ALA A 403 -3.79 36.31 -5.77
N ALA A 404 -2.79 37.11 -6.17
CA ALA A 404 -2.79 38.57 -6.05
C ALA A 404 -3.97 39.28 -6.73
N ASP A 405 -4.56 38.66 -7.76
CA ASP A 405 -5.69 39.18 -8.51
C ASP A 405 -7.06 38.79 -7.93
N SER A 406 -7.09 37.85 -6.97
CA SER A 406 -8.32 37.42 -6.30
C SER A 406 -8.90 38.50 -5.38
N THR A 407 -10.22 38.53 -5.24
CA THR A 407 -10.90 39.52 -4.38
C THR A 407 -10.53 39.35 -2.91
N GLN A 408 -10.32 38.11 -2.49
CA GLN A 408 -9.96 37.72 -1.13
C GLN A 408 -8.59 38.23 -0.71
N ARG A 409 -7.60 38.09 -1.60
CA ARG A 409 -6.24 38.57 -1.37
C ARG A 409 -6.20 40.08 -1.30
N LYS A 410 -6.90 40.77 -2.20
CA LYS A 410 -7.01 42.22 -2.15
C LYS A 410 -7.74 42.71 -0.90
N ALA A 411 -8.84 42.05 -0.51
CA ALA A 411 -9.53 42.38 0.74
C ALA A 411 -8.60 42.21 1.96
N TYR A 412 -7.79 41.14 2.00
CA TYR A 412 -6.78 40.93 3.05
C TYR A 412 -5.75 42.07 3.10
N ASP A 413 -5.20 42.44 1.95
CA ASP A 413 -4.19 43.51 1.85
C ASP A 413 -4.79 44.88 2.21
N LEU A 414 -6.01 45.19 1.76
CA LEU A 414 -6.72 46.43 2.11
C LEU A 414 -7.04 46.54 3.60
N ILE A 415 -7.36 45.42 4.26
CA ILE A 415 -7.57 45.40 5.72
C ILE A 415 -6.25 45.64 6.44
N ALA A 416 -5.17 44.97 6.00
CA ALA A 416 -3.85 45.13 6.59
C ALA A 416 -3.34 46.57 6.46
N ASP A 417 -3.54 47.20 5.30
CA ASP A 417 -3.13 48.57 5.02
C ASP A 417 -4.00 49.62 5.76
N GLY A 418 -5.32 49.40 5.82
CA GLY A 418 -6.27 50.37 6.39
C GLY A 418 -6.43 50.30 7.92
N PHE A 419 -6.38 49.11 8.50
CA PHE A 419 -6.64 48.88 9.93
C PHE A 419 -5.42 48.33 10.68
N GLY A 420 -4.49 47.70 9.95
CA GLY A 420 -3.34 47.01 10.50
C GLY A 420 -3.44 45.50 10.30
N PRO A 421 -2.30 44.79 10.26
CA PRO A 421 -2.24 43.39 9.84
C PRO A 421 -3.08 42.42 10.71
N GLY A 422 -3.19 42.66 12.01
CA GLY A 422 -3.92 41.77 12.91
C GLY A 422 -5.44 41.81 12.80
N PHE A 423 -6.01 42.80 12.10
CA PHE A 423 -7.44 42.83 11.79
C PHE A 423 -7.88 41.69 10.85
N ASN A 424 -6.95 41.02 10.18
CA ASN A 424 -7.23 39.84 9.37
C ASN A 424 -7.43 38.55 10.19
N GLY A 425 -7.20 38.58 11.51
CA GLY A 425 -7.40 37.40 12.35
C GLY A 425 -7.58 37.73 13.82
N PRO A 426 -8.69 38.40 14.18
CA PRO A 426 -9.02 38.66 15.57
C PRO A 426 -9.20 37.37 16.36
N LEU A 427 -8.88 37.44 17.65
CA LEU A 427 -9.11 36.40 18.63
C LEU A 427 -10.44 36.68 19.34
N ILE A 428 -11.19 35.63 19.66
CA ILE A 428 -12.42 35.73 20.45
C ILE A 428 -12.12 35.14 21.82
N VAL A 429 -12.27 35.94 22.86
CA VAL A 429 -12.16 35.49 24.25
C VAL A 429 -13.56 35.29 24.79
N SER A 430 -13.91 34.04 25.07
CA SER A 430 -15.17 33.66 25.70
C SER A 430 -15.01 33.70 27.22
N ILE A 431 -15.98 34.28 27.91
CA ILE A 431 -15.98 34.51 29.35
C ILE A 431 -17.29 33.95 29.93
N ASP A 432 -17.19 33.00 30.85
CA ASP A 432 -18.34 32.49 31.62
C ASP A 432 -18.71 33.53 32.70
N ILE A 433 -19.91 34.12 32.57
CA ILE A 433 -20.40 35.16 33.49
C ILE A 433 -21.43 34.62 34.49
N THR A 434 -21.65 33.31 34.56
CA THR A 434 -22.67 32.70 35.45
C THR A 434 -22.38 32.86 36.94
N GLN A 435 -21.10 33.04 37.31
CA GLN A 435 -20.66 33.13 38.71
C GLN A 435 -20.51 34.57 39.20
N THR A 436 -20.58 35.58 38.32
CA THR A 436 -20.44 36.99 38.71
C THR A 436 -21.79 37.69 38.88
N THR A 437 -21.85 38.61 39.84
CA THR A 437 -22.99 39.52 40.03
C THR A 437 -22.73 40.91 39.46
N ASP A 438 -21.49 41.25 39.13
CA ASP A 438 -21.03 42.56 38.66
C ASP A 438 -20.46 42.46 37.23
N VAL A 439 -21.25 41.86 36.33
CA VAL A 439 -20.87 41.46 34.96
C VAL A 439 -20.12 42.55 34.19
N LEU A 440 -20.60 43.80 34.18
CA LEU A 440 -19.99 44.86 33.38
C LEU A 440 -18.63 45.31 33.92
N ASP A 441 -18.49 45.43 35.24
CA ASP A 441 -17.24 45.85 35.88
C ASP A 441 -16.16 44.76 35.72
N ASP A 442 -16.56 43.49 35.85
CA ASP A 442 -15.65 42.35 35.64
C ASP A 442 -15.23 42.22 34.18
N LEU A 443 -16.14 42.43 33.22
CA LEU A 443 -15.80 42.42 31.79
C LEU A 443 -14.86 43.57 31.41
N GLU A 444 -15.04 44.76 32.00
CA GLU A 444 -14.14 45.89 31.79
C GLU A 444 -12.75 45.63 32.39
N GLY A 445 -12.69 45.06 33.61
CA GLY A 445 -11.44 44.66 34.26
C GLY A 445 -10.68 43.59 33.49
N ILE A 446 -11.37 42.56 33.00
CA ILE A 446 -10.76 41.53 32.13
C ILE A 446 -10.27 42.16 30.83
N ALA A 447 -11.05 43.04 30.20
CA ALA A 447 -10.63 43.72 28.98
C ALA A 447 -9.38 44.61 29.20
N ASP A 448 -9.25 45.27 30.36
CA ASP A 448 -8.06 46.06 30.72
C ASP A 448 -6.80 45.21 30.90
N GLU A 449 -6.92 44.05 31.54
CA GLU A 449 -5.82 43.09 31.67
C GLU A 449 -5.39 42.57 30.29
N LEU A 450 -6.35 42.28 29.40
CA LEU A 450 -6.07 41.87 28.02
C LEU A 450 -5.39 42.98 27.21
N ARG A 451 -5.79 44.25 27.38
CA ARG A 451 -5.12 45.42 26.76
C ARG A 451 -3.68 45.58 27.24
N GLY A 452 -3.36 45.09 28.44
CA GLY A 452 -2.02 45.13 29.02
C GLY A 452 -1.03 44.13 28.43
N LEU A 453 -1.51 43.16 27.63
CA LEU A 453 -0.65 42.16 26.99
C LEU A 453 0.12 42.76 25.80
N ASP A 454 1.34 42.25 25.59
CA ASP A 454 2.14 42.58 24.42
C ASP A 454 1.46 42.07 23.13
N ASP A 455 1.65 42.79 22.01
CA ASP A 455 1.07 42.47 20.68
C ASP A 455 -0.46 42.61 20.58
N VAL A 456 -1.12 43.38 21.46
CA VAL A 456 -2.56 43.72 21.34
C VAL A 456 -2.74 45.10 20.73
N ALA A 457 -3.45 45.19 19.61
CA ALA A 457 -3.79 46.45 18.95
C ALA A 457 -5.12 47.03 19.45
N TYR A 458 -6.12 46.17 19.60
CA TYR A 458 -7.48 46.57 19.97
C TYR A 458 -8.18 45.49 20.81
N VAL A 459 -9.01 45.92 21.76
CA VAL A 459 -9.87 45.04 22.58
C VAL A 459 -11.27 45.63 22.60
N SER A 460 -12.27 44.87 22.13
CA SER A 460 -13.67 45.30 22.12
C SER A 460 -14.23 45.41 23.54
N GLN A 461 -15.38 46.07 23.67
CA GLN A 461 -16.17 45.93 24.88
C GLN A 461 -16.72 44.50 24.97
N GLY A 462 -16.86 43.99 26.20
CA GLY A 462 -17.46 42.68 26.45
C GLY A 462 -18.95 42.71 26.12
N ILE A 463 -19.38 41.84 25.20
CA ILE A 463 -20.78 41.73 24.81
C ILE A 463 -21.34 40.46 25.46
N PRO A 464 -22.28 40.58 26.42
CA PRO A 464 -22.94 39.41 27.00
C PRO A 464 -24.01 38.86 26.05
N ASP A 465 -24.28 37.57 26.18
CA ASP A 465 -25.26 36.85 25.37
C ASP A 465 -26.69 37.17 25.83
N ALA A 466 -27.68 36.71 25.06
CA ALA A 466 -29.08 36.95 25.39
C ALA A 466 -29.52 36.29 26.71
N THR A 467 -28.85 35.21 27.13
CA THR A 467 -29.14 34.49 28.38
C THR A 467 -28.35 35.02 29.58
N LEU A 468 -27.35 35.89 29.37
CA LEU A 468 -26.44 36.44 30.37
C LEU A 468 -25.61 35.37 31.11
N ASP A 469 -25.31 34.28 30.42
CA ASP A 469 -24.47 33.18 30.92
C ASP A 469 -23.06 33.25 30.34
N THR A 470 -22.87 33.86 29.16
CA THR A 470 -21.56 33.99 28.49
C THR A 470 -21.37 35.40 27.93
N ALA A 471 -20.14 35.89 27.93
CA ALA A 471 -19.76 37.11 27.24
C ALA A 471 -18.58 36.88 26.31
N ILE A 472 -18.50 37.66 25.23
CA ILE A 472 -17.37 37.64 24.30
C ILE A 472 -16.63 38.96 24.33
N VAL A 473 -15.30 38.87 24.27
CA VAL A 473 -14.40 40.00 24.05
C VAL A 473 -13.56 39.69 22.83
N GLN A 474 -13.60 40.55 21.82
CA GLN A 474 -12.74 40.43 20.65
C GLN A 474 -11.40 41.11 20.93
N VAL A 475 -10.32 40.37 20.74
CA VAL A 475 -8.93 40.86 20.89
C VAL A 475 -8.27 40.84 19.52
N THR A 476 -7.92 42.01 18.99
CA THR A 476 -7.21 42.13 17.72
C THR A 476 -5.70 42.22 17.99
N PRO A 477 -4.89 41.28 17.49
CA PRO A 477 -3.44 41.35 17.59
C PRO A 477 -2.85 42.54 16.81
N SER A 478 -1.61 42.94 17.10
CA SER A 478 -0.88 43.89 16.25
C SER A 478 -0.24 43.19 15.04
N GLY A 479 0.23 41.95 15.21
CA GLY A 479 0.76 41.10 14.14
C GLY A 479 -0.31 40.39 13.28
N GLU A 480 0.10 39.87 12.12
CA GLU A 480 -0.74 39.06 11.24
C GLU A 480 -1.15 37.72 11.88
N PRO A 481 -2.24 37.06 11.43
CA PRO A 481 -2.75 35.81 12.03
C PRO A 481 -1.71 34.68 12.07
N SER A 482 -0.80 34.70 11.08
CA SER A 482 0.24 33.70 10.88
C SER A 482 1.55 34.02 11.63
N ALA A 483 1.67 35.21 12.22
CA ALA A 483 2.87 35.68 12.88
C ALA A 483 3.16 34.93 14.19
N THR A 484 4.45 34.79 14.51
CA THR A 484 4.89 34.18 15.78
C THR A 484 4.42 34.98 17.00
N SER A 485 4.36 36.32 16.91
CA SER A 485 3.88 37.17 18.01
C SER A 485 2.42 36.90 18.37
N THR A 486 1.57 36.64 17.36
CA THR A 486 0.16 36.30 17.58
C THR A 486 -0.02 34.93 18.23
N LYS A 487 0.86 33.96 17.92
CA LYS A 487 0.90 32.67 18.63
C LYS A 487 1.28 32.85 20.09
N GLU A 488 2.27 33.69 20.36
CA GLU A 488 2.71 34.04 21.71
C GLU A 488 1.59 34.77 22.48
N LEU A 489 0.83 35.65 21.82
CA LEU A 489 -0.33 36.32 22.40
C LEU A 489 -1.43 35.34 22.79
N VAL A 490 -1.80 34.39 21.92
CA VAL A 490 -2.79 33.35 22.28
C VAL A 490 -2.33 32.55 23.50
N GLN A 491 -1.04 32.19 23.56
CA GLN A 491 -0.48 31.50 24.72
C GLN A 491 -0.48 32.40 25.97
N ALA A 492 -0.18 33.69 25.83
CA ALA A 492 -0.20 34.64 26.94
C ALA A 492 -1.60 34.82 27.52
N ILE A 493 -2.64 34.91 26.68
CA ILE A 493 -4.03 34.96 27.15
C ILE A 493 -4.41 33.68 27.90
N ARG A 494 -3.98 32.51 27.40
CA ARG A 494 -4.19 31.21 28.07
C ARG A 494 -3.46 31.10 29.40
N ASP A 495 -2.23 31.59 29.47
CA ASP A 495 -1.44 31.62 30.70
C ASP A 495 -2.05 32.58 31.74
N LEU A 496 -2.74 33.64 31.28
CA LEU A 496 -3.47 34.60 32.10
C LEU A 496 -4.84 34.09 32.57
N ALA A 497 -5.50 33.22 31.80
CA ALA A 497 -6.86 32.73 32.11
C ALA A 497 -7.03 32.15 33.53
N PRO A 498 -6.13 31.30 34.08
CA PRO A 498 -6.23 30.82 35.46
C PRO A 498 -6.04 31.90 36.53
N GLN A 499 -5.43 33.04 36.19
CA GLN A 499 -5.37 34.20 37.08
C GLN A 499 -6.70 34.96 37.05
N LEU A 500 -7.26 35.20 35.86
CA LEU A 500 -8.55 35.85 35.70
C LEU A 500 -9.67 35.07 36.40
N GLU A 501 -9.69 33.73 36.26
CA GLU A 501 -10.66 32.87 36.93
C GLU A 501 -10.57 32.96 38.47
N ARG A 502 -9.36 33.11 39.03
CA ARG A 502 -9.18 33.26 40.47
C ARG A 502 -9.56 34.64 41.00
N GLU A 503 -9.44 35.66 40.18
CA GLU A 503 -9.68 37.06 40.55
C GLU A 503 -11.14 37.45 40.39
N TYR A 504 -11.74 37.11 39.25
CA TYR A 504 -13.11 37.49 38.86
C TYR A 504 -14.11 36.34 39.04
N GLY A 505 -13.65 35.10 39.27
CA GLY A 505 -14.54 33.94 39.41
C GLY A 505 -15.16 33.46 38.09
N THR A 506 -14.68 33.99 36.95
CA THR A 506 -15.19 33.73 35.61
C THR A 506 -14.18 32.91 34.80
N ALA A 507 -14.61 31.79 34.23
CA ALA A 507 -13.74 31.00 33.37
C ALA A 507 -13.53 31.71 32.03
N VAL A 508 -12.28 31.77 31.56
CA VAL A 508 -11.90 32.45 30.32
C VAL A 508 -11.30 31.44 29.36
N SER A 509 -11.67 31.50 28.08
CA SER A 509 -11.12 30.62 27.03
C SER A 509 -10.93 31.38 25.73
N VAL A 510 -9.90 31.02 24.96
CA VAL A 510 -9.56 31.71 23.71
C VAL A 510 -9.95 30.85 22.50
N THR A 511 -10.70 31.45 21.59
CA THR A 511 -11.17 30.85 20.35
C THR A 511 -11.14 31.87 19.20
N GLY A 512 -11.88 31.60 18.13
CA GLY A 512 -11.80 32.30 16.85
C GLY A 512 -10.92 31.55 15.85
N PHE A 513 -11.10 31.86 14.57
CA PHE A 513 -10.44 31.16 13.47
C PHE A 513 -8.91 31.13 13.61
N THR A 514 -8.29 32.22 14.05
CA THR A 514 -6.84 32.30 14.30
C THR A 514 -6.40 31.36 15.42
N ALA A 515 -7.07 31.37 16.57
CA ALA A 515 -6.73 30.50 17.70
C ALA A 515 -6.90 29.01 17.35
N ILE A 516 -7.98 28.67 16.63
CA ILE A 516 -8.21 27.33 16.09
C ILE A 516 -7.07 26.94 15.13
N GLY A 517 -6.70 27.86 14.24
CA GLY A 517 -5.61 27.66 13.29
C GLY A 517 -4.27 27.37 13.96
N ILE A 518 -3.99 28.08 15.07
CA ILE A 518 -2.79 27.92 15.90
C ILE A 518 -2.81 26.56 16.61
N ASP A 519 -3.92 26.17 17.24
CA ASP A 519 -4.04 24.88 17.93
C ASP A 519 -3.88 23.69 16.98
N ILE A 520 -4.47 23.79 15.79
CA ILE A 520 -4.33 22.77 14.75
C ILE A 520 -2.88 22.66 14.31
N SER A 521 -2.24 23.80 14.04
CA SER A 521 -0.84 23.84 13.62
C SER A 521 0.09 23.27 14.70
N GLN A 522 -0.19 23.56 15.97
CA GLN A 522 0.56 23.02 17.10
C GLN A 522 0.36 21.50 17.21
N ARG A 523 -0.88 20.99 17.16
CA ARG A 523 -1.17 19.55 17.18
C ARG A 523 -0.52 18.79 16.03
N LEU A 524 -0.55 19.36 14.82
CA LEU A 524 0.12 18.79 13.65
C LEU A 524 1.64 18.74 13.84
N THR A 525 2.22 19.82 14.38
CA THR A 525 3.66 19.90 14.66
C THR A 525 4.08 18.88 15.70
N ASP A 526 3.33 18.77 16.81
CA ASP A 526 3.59 17.79 17.87
C ASP A 526 3.43 16.34 17.39
N ALA A 527 2.57 16.11 16.39
CA ALA A 527 2.38 14.81 15.77
C ALA A 527 3.51 14.38 14.81
N LEU A 528 4.38 15.30 14.34
CA LEU A 528 5.44 14.99 13.37
C LEU A 528 6.40 13.91 13.88
N ILE A 529 6.85 14.02 15.13
CA ILE A 529 7.82 13.08 15.71
C ILE A 529 7.19 11.70 15.93
N PRO A 530 6.02 11.57 16.61
CA PRO A 530 5.31 10.30 16.72
C PRO A 530 5.06 9.64 15.35
N PHE A 531 4.57 10.43 14.38
CA PHE A 531 4.31 9.95 13.03
C PHE A 531 5.58 9.41 12.34
N ALA A 532 6.66 10.19 12.38
CA ALA A 532 7.95 9.78 11.83
C ALA A 532 8.46 8.48 12.47
N LEU A 533 8.37 8.35 13.80
CA LEU A 533 8.78 7.15 14.53
C LEU A 533 7.95 5.93 14.12
N ILE A 534 6.64 6.08 13.94
CA ILE A 534 5.75 5.00 13.51
C ILE A 534 6.09 4.58 12.07
N VAL A 535 6.12 5.52 11.13
CA VAL A 535 6.37 5.22 9.71
C VAL A 535 7.76 4.63 9.52
N VAL A 536 8.80 5.27 10.08
CA VAL A 536 10.17 4.78 9.98
C VAL A 536 10.35 3.47 10.75
N GLY A 537 9.79 3.35 11.95
CA GLY A 537 9.88 2.12 12.75
C GLY A 537 9.24 0.93 12.03
N LEU A 538 8.03 1.12 11.50
CA LEU A 538 7.30 0.10 10.75
C LEU A 538 8.01 -0.24 9.44
N SER A 539 8.65 0.74 8.79
CA SER A 539 9.51 0.51 7.63
C SER A 539 10.69 -0.41 7.94
N ILE A 540 11.36 -0.17 9.06
CA ILE A 540 12.54 -0.92 9.45
C ILE A 540 12.14 -2.38 9.67
N VAL A 541 11.02 -2.60 10.38
CA VAL A 541 10.46 -3.94 10.62
C VAL A 541 10.10 -4.63 9.30
N LEU A 542 9.38 -3.93 8.42
CA LEU A 542 8.89 -4.48 7.17
C LEU A 542 10.05 -4.84 6.22
N LEU A 543 11.01 -3.95 6.01
CA LEU A 543 12.20 -4.22 5.20
C LEU A 543 13.10 -5.29 5.83
N MET A 544 13.13 -5.38 7.16
CA MET A 544 13.87 -6.41 7.86
C MET A 544 13.27 -7.80 7.61
N ILE A 545 11.94 -7.92 7.51
CA ILE A 545 11.27 -9.15 7.08
C ILE A 545 11.69 -9.52 5.65
N VAL A 546 11.73 -8.55 4.73
CA VAL A 546 12.06 -8.75 3.30
C VAL A 546 13.51 -9.15 3.11
N PHE A 547 14.42 -8.30 3.57
CA PHE A 547 15.85 -8.42 3.31
C PHE A 547 16.58 -9.26 4.34
N ARG A 548 15.88 -9.67 5.41
CA ARG A 548 16.42 -10.46 6.52
C ARG A 548 17.81 -9.94 6.90
N SER A 549 17.89 -8.64 7.08
CA SER A 549 19.09 -7.88 7.42
C SER A 549 18.68 -6.72 8.32
N VAL A 550 19.54 -6.35 9.26
CA VAL A 550 19.33 -5.19 10.14
C VAL A 550 19.89 -3.91 9.53
N LEU A 551 21.06 -3.99 8.88
CA LEU A 551 21.76 -2.81 8.37
C LEU A 551 21.11 -2.24 7.11
N VAL A 552 20.55 -3.10 6.25
CA VAL A 552 19.88 -2.68 5.01
C VAL A 552 18.66 -1.78 5.29
N PRO A 553 17.72 -2.17 6.18
CA PRO A 553 16.61 -1.31 6.57
C PRO A 553 17.05 0.00 7.22
N ILE A 554 18.01 -0.04 8.15
CA ILE A 554 18.48 1.17 8.86
C ILE A 554 19.08 2.18 7.87
N LYS A 555 19.93 1.74 6.93
CA LYS A 555 20.49 2.67 5.94
C LYS A 555 19.41 3.24 5.01
N ALA A 556 18.36 2.47 4.72
CA ALA A 556 17.26 2.90 3.86
C ALA A 556 16.44 3.98 4.57
N ALA A 557 16.09 3.74 5.84
CA ALA A 557 15.42 4.70 6.70
C ALA A 557 16.21 6.02 6.85
N LEU A 558 17.52 5.95 7.09
CA LEU A 558 18.36 7.15 7.20
C LEU A 558 18.48 7.91 5.88
N GLY A 559 18.64 7.20 4.75
CA GLY A 559 18.66 7.82 3.43
C GLY A 559 17.33 8.51 3.11
N PHE A 560 16.21 7.85 3.42
CA PHE A 560 14.87 8.40 3.26
C PHE A 560 14.67 9.67 4.10
N LEU A 561 14.97 9.64 5.40
CA LEU A 561 14.86 10.81 6.28
C LEU A 561 15.67 11.99 5.73
N LEU A 562 16.89 11.73 5.26
CA LEU A 562 17.74 12.74 4.66
C LEU A 562 17.14 13.34 3.38
N SER A 563 16.46 12.54 2.55
CA SER A 563 15.72 13.03 1.38
C SER A 563 14.49 13.85 1.76
N VAL A 564 13.75 13.46 2.81
CA VAL A 564 12.60 14.24 3.32
C VAL A 564 13.06 15.60 3.84
N PHE A 565 14.09 15.64 4.69
CA PHE A 565 14.62 16.91 5.20
C PHE A 565 15.15 17.80 4.08
N ALA A 566 15.84 17.24 3.08
CA ALA A 566 16.29 18.00 1.92
C ALA A 566 15.12 18.51 1.07
N ALA A 567 14.04 17.74 0.92
CA ALA A 567 12.84 18.17 0.20
C ALA A 567 12.13 19.32 0.93
N LEU A 568 11.94 19.18 2.25
CA LEU A 568 11.39 20.25 3.09
C LEU A 568 12.28 21.50 3.03
N GLY A 569 13.60 21.33 3.05
CA GLY A 569 14.54 22.46 2.94
C GLY A 569 14.50 23.14 1.58
N VAL A 570 14.28 22.42 0.49
CA VAL A 570 14.01 23.06 -0.82
C VAL A 570 12.68 23.81 -0.80
N THR A 571 11.62 23.23 -0.23
CA THR A 571 10.33 23.93 -0.13
C THR A 571 10.47 25.20 0.71
N VAL A 572 11.15 25.17 1.85
CA VAL A 572 11.42 26.36 2.67
C VAL A 572 12.26 27.39 1.91
N ALA A 573 13.34 26.97 1.24
CA ALA A 573 14.19 27.88 0.48
C ALA A 573 13.39 28.61 -0.62
N VAL A 574 12.45 27.92 -1.26
CA VAL A 574 11.65 28.48 -2.36
C VAL A 574 10.50 29.35 -1.85
N PHE A 575 9.68 28.84 -0.93
CA PHE A 575 8.43 29.49 -0.52
C PHE A 575 8.57 30.44 0.68
N GLN A 576 9.57 30.26 1.54
CA GLN A 576 9.82 31.15 2.69
C GLN A 576 10.99 32.08 2.43
N TRP A 577 12.12 31.58 1.90
CA TRP A 577 13.28 32.43 1.62
C TRP A 577 13.25 33.08 0.22
N GLY A 578 12.33 32.67 -0.65
CA GLY A 578 12.12 33.25 -1.98
C GLY A 578 13.12 32.85 -3.06
N TRP A 579 13.87 31.77 -2.87
CA TRP A 579 14.85 31.33 -3.87
C TRP A 579 14.16 30.79 -5.12
N GLY A 580 14.30 31.49 -6.24
CA GLY A 580 13.72 31.05 -7.52
C GLY A 580 12.19 31.18 -7.57
N ALA A 581 11.58 31.92 -6.63
CA ALA A 581 10.15 32.18 -6.57
C ALA A 581 9.59 32.74 -7.89
N GLU A 582 10.28 33.71 -8.49
CA GLU A 582 9.90 34.29 -9.79
C GLU A 582 9.91 33.27 -10.94
N LEU A 583 10.83 32.29 -10.92
CA LEU A 583 10.97 31.30 -12.01
C LEU A 583 9.80 30.32 -12.05
N ILE A 584 9.21 30.03 -10.89
CA ILE A 584 8.12 29.08 -10.75
C ILE A 584 6.76 29.76 -10.52
N HIS A 585 6.69 31.08 -10.67
CA HIS A 585 5.49 31.89 -10.46
C HIS A 585 4.91 31.67 -9.04
N VAL A 586 5.75 31.83 -8.01
CA VAL A 586 5.26 32.03 -6.64
C VAL A 586 4.92 33.50 -6.49
N ASP A 587 3.63 33.80 -6.33
CA ASP A 587 3.13 35.16 -6.24
C ASP A 587 3.50 35.80 -4.90
N HIS A 588 3.48 35.03 -3.80
CA HIS A 588 3.80 35.50 -2.45
C HIS A 588 4.60 34.47 -1.64
N LEU A 589 5.55 34.96 -0.84
CA LEU A 589 6.28 34.17 0.14
C LEU A 589 5.46 34.07 1.42
N GLY A 590 5.44 32.89 2.03
CA GLY A 590 4.61 32.66 3.20
C GLY A 590 4.87 31.34 3.91
N PRO A 591 4.22 31.12 5.06
CA PRO A 591 4.36 29.91 5.83
C PRO A 591 3.88 28.68 5.04
N ILE A 592 4.46 27.52 5.36
CA ILE A 592 4.10 26.25 4.72
C ILE A 592 2.91 25.66 5.47
N LEU A 593 2.04 24.96 4.74
CA LEU A 593 0.91 24.22 5.32
C LEU A 593 1.34 23.30 6.46
N SER A 594 0.68 23.42 7.62
CA SER A 594 1.00 22.66 8.83
C SER A 594 0.99 21.13 8.65
N PHE A 595 0.15 20.60 7.76
CA PHE A 595 0.08 19.15 7.50
C PHE A 595 0.97 18.67 6.33
N MET A 596 1.59 19.59 5.58
CA MET A 596 2.43 19.23 4.42
C MET A 596 3.62 18.34 4.80
N PRO A 597 4.36 18.57 5.90
CA PRO A 597 5.49 17.70 6.25
C PRO A 597 5.08 16.27 6.58
N ILE A 598 3.94 16.09 7.26
CA ILE A 598 3.34 14.77 7.54
C ILE A 598 3.01 14.08 6.21
N LEU A 599 2.32 14.77 5.31
CA LEU A 599 1.89 14.21 4.03
C LEU A 599 3.08 13.86 3.11
N VAL A 600 4.05 14.77 3.01
CA VAL A 600 5.27 14.55 2.22
C VAL A 600 6.05 13.38 2.78
N MET A 601 6.19 13.26 4.10
CA MET A 601 6.83 12.12 4.72
C MET A 601 6.07 10.82 4.44
N ALA A 602 4.75 10.79 4.60
CA ALA A 602 3.91 9.60 4.37
C ALA A 602 4.01 9.11 2.91
N VAL A 603 3.83 10.03 1.97
CA VAL A 603 3.79 9.75 0.53
C VAL A 603 5.18 9.43 0.01
N LEU A 604 6.19 10.27 0.31
CA LEU A 604 7.56 9.98 -0.11
C LEU A 604 8.02 8.65 0.45
N PHE A 605 7.70 8.33 1.70
CA PHE A 605 8.07 7.07 2.29
C PHE A 605 7.49 5.90 1.49
N GLY A 606 6.17 5.89 1.30
CA GLY A 606 5.50 4.83 0.56
C GLY A 606 6.07 4.67 -0.85
N LEU A 607 6.12 5.77 -1.62
CA LEU A 607 6.65 5.75 -2.99
C LEU A 607 8.12 5.38 -3.05
N ALA A 608 8.90 5.78 -2.04
CA ALA A 608 10.31 5.52 -2.03
C ALA A 608 10.58 4.03 -1.83
N MET A 609 9.94 3.37 -0.86
CA MET A 609 10.36 2.04 -0.44
C MET A 609 10.34 0.99 -1.56
N ASP A 610 9.49 1.19 -2.56
CA ASP A 610 9.29 0.29 -3.69
C ASP A 610 10.59 0.06 -4.47
N TYR A 611 11.35 1.11 -4.76
CA TYR A 611 12.61 1.01 -5.48
C TYR A 611 13.74 0.40 -4.66
N GLU A 612 13.71 0.61 -3.35
CA GLU A 612 14.67 -0.02 -2.44
C GLU A 612 14.46 -1.54 -2.47
N VAL A 613 13.20 -1.97 -2.38
CA VAL A 613 12.80 -3.38 -2.56
C VAL A 613 13.28 -3.90 -3.90
N PHE A 614 13.04 -3.20 -5.01
CA PHE A 614 13.47 -3.68 -6.32
C PHE A 614 15.00 -3.78 -6.49
N LEU A 615 15.75 -2.73 -6.14
CA LEU A 615 17.20 -2.70 -6.33
C LEU A 615 17.90 -3.68 -5.40
N VAL A 616 17.54 -3.66 -4.11
CA VAL A 616 18.24 -4.46 -3.11
C VAL A 616 17.83 -5.93 -3.17
N SER A 617 16.59 -6.27 -3.56
CA SER A 617 16.23 -7.68 -3.81
C SER A 617 17.06 -8.26 -4.96
N GLY A 618 17.25 -7.50 -6.05
CA GLY A 618 18.14 -7.94 -7.13
C GLY A 618 19.61 -8.11 -6.69
N MET A 619 20.09 -7.28 -5.75
CA MET A 619 21.41 -7.47 -5.14
C MET A 619 21.44 -8.72 -4.25
N ARG A 620 20.37 -8.94 -3.49
CA ARG A 620 20.26 -10.07 -2.57
C ARG A 620 20.24 -11.40 -3.31
N GLU A 621 19.48 -11.49 -4.38
CA GLU A 621 19.40 -12.65 -5.28
C GLU A 621 20.80 -13.08 -5.73
N GLU A 622 21.60 -12.17 -6.30
CA GLU A 622 22.95 -12.49 -6.75
C GLU A 622 23.91 -12.78 -5.57
N PHE A 623 23.70 -12.17 -4.40
CA PHE A 623 24.51 -12.44 -3.20
C PHE A 623 24.26 -13.84 -2.64
N VAL A 624 23.00 -14.29 -2.58
CA VAL A 624 22.64 -15.64 -2.12
C VAL A 624 23.25 -16.70 -3.04
N HIS A 625 23.28 -16.47 -4.35
CA HIS A 625 23.87 -17.41 -5.31
C HIS A 625 25.41 -17.41 -5.34
N THR A 626 26.07 -16.26 -5.15
CA THR A 626 27.51 -16.13 -5.40
C THR A 626 28.37 -15.87 -4.16
N GLY A 627 27.77 -15.42 -3.05
CA GLY A 627 28.48 -14.97 -1.85
C GLY A 627 29.36 -13.72 -2.03
N ASN A 628 29.34 -13.10 -3.23
CA ASN A 628 30.20 -11.97 -3.59
C ASN A 628 29.40 -10.66 -3.55
N ALA A 629 29.56 -9.90 -2.46
CA ALA A 629 28.85 -8.64 -2.24
C ALA A 629 29.10 -7.60 -3.35
N ARG A 630 30.31 -7.52 -3.89
CA ARG A 630 30.65 -6.52 -4.92
C ARG A 630 29.95 -6.85 -6.24
N ARG A 631 30.01 -8.13 -6.64
CA ARG A 631 29.34 -8.62 -7.85
C ARG A 631 27.82 -8.51 -7.74
N ALA A 632 27.28 -8.77 -6.55
CA ALA A 632 25.88 -8.61 -6.23
C ALA A 632 25.39 -7.17 -6.44
N VAL A 633 26.14 -6.17 -5.95
CA VAL A 633 25.81 -4.75 -6.19
C VAL A 633 25.86 -4.42 -7.69
N GLU A 634 26.89 -4.84 -8.42
CA GLU A 634 27.00 -4.53 -9.86
C GLU A 634 25.87 -5.13 -10.70
N ARG A 635 25.57 -6.41 -10.51
CA ARG A 635 24.56 -7.13 -11.32
C ARG A 635 23.14 -6.81 -10.90
N GLY A 636 22.88 -6.79 -9.59
CA GLY A 636 21.57 -6.44 -9.04
C GLY A 636 21.15 -5.03 -9.44
N PHE A 637 22.08 -4.07 -9.37
CA PHE A 637 21.81 -2.70 -9.80
C PHE A 637 21.57 -2.58 -11.31
N ALA A 638 22.37 -3.26 -12.14
CA ALA A 638 22.26 -3.13 -13.59
C ALA A 638 20.92 -3.63 -14.15
N GLY A 639 20.32 -4.65 -13.53
CA GLY A 639 19.02 -5.20 -13.93
C GLY A 639 17.85 -4.24 -13.69
N GLY A 640 17.89 -3.46 -12.60
CA GLY A 640 16.80 -2.57 -12.18
C GLY A 640 16.97 -1.09 -12.53
N ALA A 641 18.21 -0.59 -12.63
CA ALA A 641 18.51 0.84 -12.65
C ALA A 641 17.72 1.64 -13.71
N ARG A 642 17.55 1.10 -14.92
CA ARG A 642 16.85 1.81 -16.00
C ARG A 642 15.34 1.96 -15.73
N VAL A 643 14.71 0.91 -15.21
CA VAL A 643 13.27 0.93 -14.93
C VAL A 643 13.02 1.92 -13.79
N VAL A 644 13.83 1.86 -12.75
CA VAL A 644 13.77 2.80 -11.62
C VAL A 644 14.03 4.24 -12.07
N THR A 645 15.00 4.50 -12.95
CA THR A 645 15.21 5.87 -13.51
C THR A 645 13.99 6.36 -14.29
N ALA A 646 13.37 5.51 -15.11
CA ALA A 646 12.18 5.89 -15.86
C ALA A 646 11.00 6.18 -14.93
N ALA A 647 10.79 5.32 -13.94
CA ALA A 647 9.77 5.48 -12.91
C ALA A 647 9.96 6.78 -12.11
N ALA A 648 11.17 7.01 -11.61
CA ALA A 648 11.51 8.23 -10.87
C ALA A 648 11.30 9.50 -11.70
N LEU A 649 11.66 9.49 -12.99
CA LEU A 649 11.39 10.62 -13.89
C LEU A 649 9.90 10.84 -14.10
N ILE A 650 9.12 9.78 -14.29
CA ILE A 650 7.67 9.89 -14.45
C ILE A 650 7.06 10.52 -13.20
N MET A 651 7.36 9.98 -12.02
CA MET A 651 6.82 10.51 -10.77
C MET A 651 7.26 11.96 -10.55
N PHE A 652 8.55 12.26 -10.74
CA PHE A 652 9.06 13.63 -10.68
C PHE A 652 8.24 14.58 -11.56
N PHE A 653 8.04 14.27 -12.84
CA PHE A 653 7.29 15.14 -13.74
C PHE A 653 5.79 15.20 -13.44
N VAL A 654 5.19 14.12 -12.95
CA VAL A 654 3.77 14.11 -12.54
C VAL A 654 3.56 15.07 -11.38
N PHE A 655 4.40 15.04 -10.35
CA PHE A 655 4.31 15.99 -9.23
C PHE A 655 4.74 17.39 -9.65
N PHE A 656 5.84 17.51 -10.40
CA PHE A 656 6.37 18.80 -10.85
C PHE A 656 5.40 19.55 -11.78
N ALA A 657 4.52 18.85 -12.50
CA ALA A 657 3.49 19.48 -13.31
C ALA A 657 2.59 20.42 -12.47
N PHE A 658 2.35 20.11 -11.20
CA PHE A 658 1.53 20.94 -10.30
C PHE A 658 2.25 22.16 -9.73
N VAL A 659 3.55 22.36 -10.00
CA VAL A 659 4.33 23.48 -9.44
C VAL A 659 4.03 24.82 -10.14
N PRO A 660 3.99 24.93 -11.49
CA PRO A 660 3.79 26.22 -12.16
C PRO A 660 2.38 26.80 -12.01
N GLU A 661 1.34 25.97 -12.14
CA GLU A 661 -0.07 26.38 -12.21
C GLU A 661 -0.94 25.81 -11.07
N GLY A 662 -0.35 25.17 -10.06
CA GLY A 662 -1.13 24.69 -8.91
C GLY A 662 -1.71 25.84 -8.10
N ALA A 663 -2.89 25.64 -7.50
CA ALA A 663 -3.40 26.57 -6.50
C ALA A 663 -2.43 26.66 -5.29
N GLY A 664 -2.48 27.76 -4.54
CA GLY A 664 -1.47 28.13 -3.52
C GLY A 664 -1.11 27.00 -2.54
N MET A 665 -2.11 26.21 -2.12
CA MET A 665 -1.93 25.08 -1.20
C MET A 665 -1.17 23.88 -1.81
N ILE A 666 -1.31 23.63 -3.11
CA ILE A 666 -0.80 22.42 -3.77
C ILE A 666 0.65 22.59 -4.22
N LYS A 667 1.05 23.80 -4.64
CA LYS A 667 2.40 24.08 -5.14
C LYS A 667 3.51 23.63 -4.16
N PRO A 668 3.46 23.93 -2.85
CA PRO A 668 4.50 23.49 -1.90
C PRO A 668 4.54 21.97 -1.71
N ILE A 669 3.37 21.32 -1.65
CA ILE A 669 3.25 19.86 -1.54
C ILE A 669 3.85 19.19 -2.77
N ALA A 670 3.45 19.65 -3.97
CA ALA A 670 3.93 19.14 -5.24
C ALA A 670 5.46 19.29 -5.40
N LEU A 671 6.02 20.45 -5.04
CA LEU A 671 7.46 20.68 -5.07
C LEU A 671 8.19 19.77 -4.08
N GLY A 672 7.69 19.64 -2.85
CA GLY A 672 8.26 18.77 -1.82
C GLY A 672 8.27 17.30 -2.25
N LEU A 673 7.17 16.81 -2.83
CA LEU A 673 7.09 15.45 -3.38
C LEU A 673 8.03 15.26 -4.57
N ALA A 674 8.04 16.19 -5.53
CA ALA A 674 8.90 16.11 -6.71
C ALA A 674 10.39 16.07 -6.32
N THR A 675 10.83 17.04 -5.51
CA THR A 675 12.24 17.13 -5.07
C THR A 675 12.63 15.97 -4.18
N GLY A 676 11.77 15.55 -3.25
CA GLY A 676 12.00 14.37 -2.41
C GLY A 676 12.16 13.09 -3.22
N ILE A 677 11.31 12.85 -4.22
CA ILE A 677 11.44 11.70 -5.13
C ILE A 677 12.75 11.79 -5.92
N ALA A 678 13.11 12.97 -6.42
CA ALA A 678 14.35 13.15 -7.17
C ALA A 678 15.59 12.88 -6.30
N PHE A 679 15.63 13.44 -5.09
CA PHE A 679 16.72 13.22 -4.15
C PHE A 679 16.83 11.77 -3.73
N ASP A 680 15.70 11.15 -3.39
CA ASP A 680 15.71 9.77 -2.98
C ASP A 680 16.11 8.85 -4.15
N ALA A 681 15.47 8.96 -5.31
CA ALA A 681 15.76 8.09 -6.44
C ALA A 681 17.21 8.25 -6.96
N PHE A 682 17.70 9.48 -7.15
CA PHE A 682 19.00 9.72 -7.80
C PHE A 682 20.17 9.82 -6.83
N LEU A 683 20.01 10.54 -5.72
CA LEU A 683 21.10 10.74 -4.76
C LEU A 683 21.16 9.58 -3.76
N VAL A 684 20.03 9.17 -3.20
CA VAL A 684 20.02 8.06 -2.24
C VAL A 684 20.16 6.71 -2.96
N ARG A 685 19.20 6.32 -3.78
CA ARG A 685 19.19 4.97 -4.37
C ARG A 685 20.20 4.71 -5.46
N MET A 686 20.42 5.65 -6.38
CA MET A 686 21.37 5.43 -7.47
C MET A 686 22.83 5.66 -7.04
N THR A 687 23.06 6.34 -5.91
CA THR A 687 24.41 6.75 -5.49
C THR A 687 24.77 6.32 -4.06
N LEU A 688 24.03 6.76 -3.05
CA LEU A 688 24.31 6.43 -1.64
C LEU A 688 24.18 4.92 -1.36
N VAL A 689 23.13 4.27 -1.85
CA VAL A 689 22.86 2.85 -1.58
C VAL A 689 23.98 1.95 -2.12
N PRO A 690 24.39 2.02 -3.40
CA PRO A 690 25.54 1.24 -3.89
C PRO A 690 26.84 1.54 -3.16
N ALA A 691 27.07 2.80 -2.78
CA ALA A 691 28.27 3.20 -2.05
C ALA A 691 28.32 2.55 -0.66
N VAL A 692 27.25 2.69 0.13
CA VAL A 692 27.14 2.13 1.48
C VAL A 692 27.14 0.60 1.44
N MET A 693 26.45 -0.02 0.50
CA MET A 693 26.48 -1.49 0.33
C MET A 693 27.88 -2.01 0.01
N THR A 694 28.67 -1.24 -0.77
CA THR A 694 30.06 -1.57 -1.06
C THR A 694 30.95 -1.44 0.18
N LEU A 695 30.71 -0.43 1.03
CA LEU A 695 31.44 -0.24 2.29
C LEU A 695 31.12 -1.33 3.32
N LEU A 696 29.85 -1.71 3.45
CA LEU A 696 29.38 -2.73 4.38
C LEU A 696 29.77 -4.15 3.93
N GLY A 697 29.88 -4.40 2.63
CA GLY A 697 30.29 -5.69 2.07
C GLY A 697 29.39 -6.84 2.54
N ARG A 698 29.99 -7.91 3.06
CA ARG A 698 29.24 -9.07 3.59
C ARG A 698 28.41 -8.73 4.82
N ARG A 699 28.82 -7.74 5.63
CA ARG A 699 28.10 -7.36 6.86
C ARG A 699 26.74 -6.74 6.55
N ALA A 700 26.55 -6.19 5.36
CA ALA A 700 25.26 -5.65 4.92
C ALA A 700 24.11 -6.67 5.04
N TRP A 701 24.41 -7.96 4.95
CA TRP A 701 23.42 -9.05 4.97
C TRP A 701 23.34 -9.78 6.31
N TRP A 702 23.89 -9.18 7.37
CA TRP A 702 23.92 -9.80 8.69
C TRP A 702 22.55 -9.75 9.39
N LEU A 703 22.19 -10.87 10.02
CA LEU A 703 20.98 -11.02 10.84
C LEU A 703 21.29 -11.87 12.09
N PRO A 704 20.88 -11.44 13.29
CA PRO A 704 20.96 -12.26 14.49
C PRO A 704 20.15 -13.56 14.38
N ALA A 705 20.68 -14.67 14.90
CA ALA A 705 20.05 -16.00 14.81
C ALA A 705 18.68 -16.08 15.54
N TRP A 706 18.53 -15.37 16.68
CA TRP A 706 17.26 -15.32 17.40
C TRP A 706 16.17 -14.63 16.57
N LEU A 707 16.53 -13.55 15.90
CA LEU A 707 15.63 -12.77 15.06
C LEU A 707 15.28 -13.52 13.77
N ALA A 708 16.24 -14.26 13.22
CA ALA A 708 16.02 -15.14 12.08
C ALA A 708 14.98 -16.24 12.35
N ARG A 709 14.80 -16.68 13.60
CA ARG A 709 13.77 -17.68 13.97
C ARG A 709 12.36 -17.08 14.09
N ILE A 710 12.26 -15.80 14.47
CA ILE A 710 10.98 -15.11 14.70
C ILE A 710 10.43 -14.55 13.39
N LEU A 711 11.31 -14.05 12.51
CA LEU A 711 10.89 -13.39 11.28
C LEU A 711 10.25 -14.37 10.27
N PRO A 712 9.06 -14.05 9.73
CA PRO A 712 8.41 -14.87 8.71
C PRO A 712 9.19 -14.85 7.39
N HIS A 713 9.04 -15.91 6.58
CA HIS A 713 9.68 -16.01 5.26
C HIS A 713 8.74 -15.46 4.18
N ALA A 714 9.02 -14.24 3.69
CA ALA A 714 8.32 -13.66 2.55
C ALA A 714 9.08 -13.95 1.25
N ASP A 715 8.58 -14.87 0.40
CA ASP A 715 9.12 -15.10 -0.95
C ASP A 715 8.64 -14.02 -1.92
N ILE A 716 9.40 -12.92 -1.99
CA ILE A 716 9.13 -11.75 -2.84
C ILE A 716 9.83 -11.90 -4.22
N GLU A 717 10.95 -12.62 -4.26
CA GLU A 717 11.78 -12.81 -5.46
C GLU A 717 11.22 -13.87 -6.42
N GLY A 718 10.26 -14.67 -5.94
CA GLY A 718 9.62 -15.75 -6.70
C GLY A 718 10.56 -16.95 -6.89
N VAL A 719 11.45 -17.20 -5.93
CA VAL A 719 12.39 -18.32 -5.97
C VAL A 719 11.62 -19.63 -6.06
N HIS A 720 10.58 -19.80 -5.23
CA HIS A 720 9.74 -20.98 -5.28
C HIS A 720 8.94 -21.10 -6.59
N LEU A 721 8.64 -19.98 -7.26
CA LEU A 721 7.98 -20.00 -8.56
C LEU A 721 8.94 -20.49 -9.66
N ARG A 722 10.22 -20.11 -9.59
CA ARG A 722 11.26 -20.61 -10.51
C ARG A 722 11.55 -22.08 -10.27
N ASP A 723 11.72 -22.49 -9.02
CA ASP A 723 11.90 -23.89 -8.65
C ASP A 723 10.72 -24.74 -9.12
N HIS A 724 9.49 -24.21 -8.98
CA HIS A 724 8.28 -24.85 -9.49
C HIS A 724 8.30 -24.97 -11.01
N ARG A 725 8.72 -23.93 -11.74
CA ARG A 725 8.83 -23.98 -13.21
C ARG A 725 9.88 -24.99 -13.65
N ASP A 726 11.07 -24.96 -13.05
CA ASP A 726 12.15 -25.90 -13.37
C ASP A 726 11.71 -27.33 -13.06
N ALA A 727 10.93 -27.53 -11.99
CA ALA A 727 10.32 -28.81 -11.68
C ALA A 727 9.24 -29.22 -12.69
N ILE A 728 8.42 -28.30 -13.20
CA ILE A 728 7.46 -28.58 -14.29
C ILE A 728 8.19 -28.93 -15.60
N GLU A 729 9.23 -28.17 -15.96
CA GLU A 729 10.03 -28.44 -17.16
C GLU A 729 10.71 -29.79 -17.07
N TRP A 730 11.35 -30.09 -15.93
CA TRP A 730 11.88 -31.42 -15.64
C TRP A 730 10.79 -32.49 -15.72
N THR A 731 9.60 -32.23 -15.19
CA THR A 731 8.48 -33.18 -15.25
C THR A 731 8.06 -33.46 -16.70
N ARG A 732 8.06 -32.44 -17.58
CA ARG A 732 7.78 -32.62 -19.02
C ARG A 732 8.82 -33.48 -19.73
N THR A 733 10.08 -33.47 -19.27
CA THR A 733 11.13 -34.34 -19.85
C THR A 733 11.00 -35.80 -19.41
N GLN A 734 10.22 -36.10 -18.35
CA GLN A 734 10.01 -37.47 -17.86
C GLN A 734 8.99 -38.29 -18.68
N GLY A 735 8.37 -37.72 -19.72
CA GLY A 735 7.44 -38.43 -20.60
C GLY A 735 6.10 -38.81 -19.93
N ASP A 736 5.57 -40.00 -20.24
CA ASP A 736 4.26 -40.48 -19.72
C ASP A 736 4.38 -41.32 -18.44
N ALA A 737 5.47 -41.16 -17.69
CA ALA A 737 5.66 -41.87 -16.42
C ALA A 737 4.63 -41.41 -15.38
N ALA A 738 4.04 -42.37 -14.66
CA ALA A 738 3.12 -42.10 -13.56
C ALA A 738 3.84 -41.55 -12.33
N ILE A 739 5.04 -42.04 -12.03
CA ILE A 739 5.89 -41.57 -10.94
C ILE A 739 7.32 -41.49 -11.46
N SER A 740 7.98 -40.35 -11.30
CA SER A 740 9.42 -40.24 -11.55
C SER A 740 10.10 -39.56 -10.37
N ALA A 741 11.30 -40.00 -10.03
CA ALA A 741 12.11 -39.41 -8.98
C ALA A 741 13.59 -39.39 -9.38
N GLU A 742 14.28 -38.30 -9.05
CA GLU A 742 15.70 -38.12 -9.28
C GLU A 742 16.37 -37.67 -7.98
N SER A 743 17.31 -38.49 -7.50
CA SER A 743 18.01 -38.29 -6.21
C SER A 743 17.08 -37.96 -5.03
N LEU A 744 15.87 -38.53 -5.01
CA LEU A 744 14.84 -38.18 -4.03
C LEU A 744 15.20 -38.70 -2.64
N VAL A 745 15.27 -37.81 -1.66
CA VAL A 745 15.39 -38.16 -0.24
C VAL A 745 14.09 -37.82 0.46
N VAL A 746 13.53 -38.80 1.17
CA VAL A 746 12.30 -38.66 1.97
C VAL A 746 12.66 -38.74 3.44
N GLY A 747 11.92 -38.04 4.30
CA GLY A 747 12.24 -38.04 5.72
C GLY A 747 11.27 -37.24 6.57
N VAL A 748 11.29 -37.54 7.86
CA VAL A 748 10.61 -36.80 8.93
C VAL A 748 11.58 -36.72 10.10
N ASP A 749 11.72 -35.54 10.69
CA ASP A 749 12.66 -35.24 11.78
C ASP A 749 14.10 -35.69 11.47
N SER A 750 14.69 -36.53 12.32
CA SER A 750 16.08 -37.00 12.23
C SER A 750 16.25 -38.28 11.39
N THR A 751 15.20 -38.75 10.71
CA THR A 751 15.21 -39.99 9.91
C THR A 751 15.00 -39.69 8.43
N THR A 752 16.00 -40.02 7.62
CA THR A 752 15.97 -39.86 6.15
C THR A 752 16.20 -41.18 5.45
N VAL A 753 15.57 -41.36 4.30
CA VAL A 753 15.68 -42.54 3.46
C VAL A 753 15.86 -42.11 2.00
N GLY A 754 16.86 -42.69 1.33
CA GLY A 754 17.23 -42.35 -0.05
C GLY A 754 18.74 -42.20 -0.22
N PRO A 755 19.22 -41.66 -1.36
CA PRO A 755 18.46 -41.08 -2.47
C PRO A 755 17.83 -42.13 -3.42
N PHE A 756 16.62 -41.87 -3.90
CA PHE A 756 15.89 -42.72 -4.84
C PHE A 756 15.93 -42.19 -6.27
N GLN A 757 16.12 -43.11 -7.22
CA GLN A 757 15.96 -42.88 -8.65
C GLN A 757 14.82 -43.77 -9.15
N LEU A 758 13.70 -43.18 -9.56
CA LEU A 758 12.48 -43.91 -9.91
C LEU A 758 11.96 -43.48 -11.28
N SER A 759 11.47 -44.43 -12.06
CA SER A 759 10.67 -44.19 -13.25
C SER A 759 9.65 -45.30 -13.40
N VAL A 760 8.39 -44.97 -13.14
CA VAL A 760 7.27 -45.92 -13.07
C VAL A 760 6.27 -45.58 -14.18
N PRO A 761 6.02 -46.49 -15.12
CA PRO A 761 5.02 -46.25 -16.17
C PRO A 761 3.59 -46.28 -15.63
N ARG A 762 2.65 -45.67 -16.37
CA ARG A 762 1.21 -45.72 -16.05
C ARG A 762 0.68 -47.16 -16.09
N GLY A 763 -0.15 -47.52 -15.11
CA GLY A 763 -0.73 -48.85 -14.97
C GLY A 763 0.19 -49.91 -14.35
N ALA A 764 1.44 -49.57 -14.03
CA ALA A 764 2.41 -50.48 -13.42
C ALA A 764 2.08 -50.84 -11.97
N VAL A 765 2.68 -51.92 -11.48
CA VAL A 765 2.66 -52.32 -10.07
C VAL A 765 4.06 -52.11 -9.50
N VAL A 766 4.19 -51.23 -8.51
CA VAL A 766 5.44 -50.97 -7.80
C VAL A 766 5.45 -51.79 -6.53
N LEU A 767 6.50 -52.55 -6.28
CA LEU A 767 6.70 -53.33 -5.06
C LEU A 767 7.84 -52.68 -4.26
N ALA A 768 7.49 -51.97 -3.18
CA ALA A 768 8.43 -51.28 -2.32
C ALA A 768 8.71 -52.11 -1.05
N SER A 769 9.81 -52.84 -1.08
CA SER A 769 10.24 -53.76 -0.01
C SER A 769 11.06 -53.02 1.03
N GLY A 770 10.68 -53.02 2.32
CA GLY A 770 11.45 -52.31 3.33
C GLY A 770 10.85 -52.23 4.73
N ASP A 771 11.54 -51.54 5.63
CA ASP A 771 11.03 -51.26 6.97
C ASP A 771 9.75 -50.38 6.92
N PRO A 772 8.79 -50.57 7.84
CA PRO A 772 7.52 -49.83 7.84
C PRO A 772 7.70 -48.30 7.79
N ALA A 773 8.70 -47.77 8.50
CA ALA A 773 9.00 -46.34 8.51
C ALA A 773 9.43 -45.83 7.11
N ALA A 774 10.34 -46.54 6.44
CA ALA A 774 10.83 -46.19 5.11
C ALA A 774 9.71 -46.23 4.06
N ARG A 775 8.88 -47.28 4.08
CA ARG A 775 7.75 -47.45 3.17
C ARG A 775 6.71 -46.34 3.33
N ARG A 776 6.33 -46.02 4.57
CA ARG A 776 5.36 -44.96 4.87
C ARG A 776 5.88 -43.58 4.50
N MET A 777 7.16 -43.28 4.75
CA MET A 777 7.75 -42.00 4.35
C MET A 777 7.76 -41.85 2.83
N LEU A 778 8.18 -42.88 2.08
CA LEU A 778 8.17 -42.85 0.62
C LEU A 778 6.74 -42.68 0.09
N ALA A 779 5.78 -43.45 0.61
CA ALA A 779 4.38 -43.38 0.21
C ALA A 779 3.76 -42.01 0.55
N ALA A 780 4.00 -41.48 1.75
CA ALA A 780 3.48 -40.18 2.16
C ALA A 780 4.09 -39.02 1.35
N THR A 781 5.38 -39.08 1.01
CA THR A 781 6.01 -38.08 0.14
C THR A 781 5.44 -38.15 -1.27
N LEU A 782 5.38 -39.34 -1.89
CA LEU A 782 4.81 -39.50 -3.23
C LEU A 782 3.30 -39.25 -3.27
N ALA A 783 2.58 -39.32 -2.14
CA ALA A 783 1.18 -38.92 -2.05
C ALA A 783 0.97 -37.42 -1.79
N GLY A 784 2.05 -36.63 -1.76
CA GLY A 784 1.98 -35.19 -1.48
C GLY A 784 1.52 -34.87 -0.05
N ARG A 785 1.71 -35.80 0.89
CA ARG A 785 1.38 -35.59 2.33
C ARG A 785 2.57 -35.06 3.11
N ILE A 786 3.78 -35.35 2.66
CA ILE A 786 5.04 -34.91 3.26
C ILE A 786 5.92 -34.32 2.15
N ALA A 787 6.61 -33.20 2.44
CA ALA A 787 7.56 -32.63 1.48
C ALA A 787 8.83 -33.49 1.39
N PRO A 788 9.45 -33.65 0.21
CA PRO A 788 10.74 -34.29 0.10
C PRO A 788 11.81 -33.47 0.84
N VAL A 789 12.81 -34.16 1.41
CA VAL A 789 13.95 -33.52 2.10
C VAL A 789 14.91 -32.95 1.07
N SER A 790 15.17 -33.70 -0.01
CA SER A 790 15.95 -33.24 -1.17
C SER A 790 15.62 -34.07 -2.41
N GLY A 791 16.15 -33.66 -3.57
CA GLY A 791 15.88 -34.30 -4.87
C GLY A 791 14.57 -33.84 -5.52
N ARG A 792 14.21 -34.49 -6.63
CA ARG A 792 13.03 -34.15 -7.45
C ARG A 792 12.09 -35.33 -7.54
N ALA A 793 10.78 -35.09 -7.47
CA ALA A 793 9.77 -36.11 -7.72
C ALA A 793 8.57 -35.53 -8.46
N GLN A 794 7.95 -36.32 -9.33
CA GLN A 794 6.69 -35.99 -10.00
C GLN A 794 5.71 -37.14 -9.93
N VAL A 795 4.43 -36.81 -9.88
CA VAL A 795 3.34 -37.77 -9.86
C VAL A 795 2.28 -37.34 -10.87
N LEU A 796 2.12 -38.12 -11.95
CA LEU A 796 1.19 -37.87 -13.06
C LEU A 796 1.32 -36.47 -13.70
N GLY A 797 2.54 -35.95 -13.78
CA GLY A 797 2.81 -34.63 -14.33
C GLY A 797 2.82 -33.51 -13.29
N HIS A 798 2.61 -33.82 -12.00
CA HIS A 798 2.60 -32.86 -10.90
C HIS A 798 3.89 -32.95 -10.06
N PRO A 799 4.77 -31.93 -10.08
CA PRO A 799 6.02 -31.95 -9.32
C PRO A 799 5.83 -31.70 -7.81
N LEU A 800 6.56 -32.45 -6.98
CA LEU A 800 6.60 -32.33 -5.52
C LEU A 800 7.84 -31.53 -5.07
N PRO A 801 7.72 -30.68 -4.02
CA PRO A 801 6.53 -30.43 -3.19
C PRO A 801 5.53 -29.44 -3.78
N SER A 802 5.88 -28.75 -4.87
CA SER A 802 5.17 -27.56 -5.36
C SER A 802 3.68 -27.78 -5.68
N GLU A 803 3.29 -28.99 -6.09
CA GLU A 803 1.90 -29.36 -6.39
C GLU A 803 1.36 -30.47 -5.47
N ALA A 804 1.89 -30.58 -4.25
CA ALA A 804 1.42 -31.53 -3.24
C ALA A 804 -0.11 -31.51 -3.00
N PRO A 805 -0.82 -30.37 -3.00
CA PRO A 805 -2.28 -30.34 -2.91
C PRO A 805 -3.00 -30.99 -4.10
N SER A 806 -2.42 -30.93 -5.30
CA SER A 806 -2.94 -31.61 -6.48
C SER A 806 -2.68 -33.11 -6.39
N VAL A 807 -1.45 -33.50 -6.03
CA VAL A 807 -1.03 -34.90 -5.86
C VAL A 807 -1.89 -35.61 -4.80
N SER A 808 -2.11 -34.98 -3.65
CA SER A 808 -2.91 -35.56 -2.55
C SER A 808 -4.38 -35.81 -2.89
N ARG A 809 -4.91 -35.17 -3.95
CA ARG A 809 -6.27 -35.41 -4.47
C ARG A 809 -6.35 -36.54 -5.51
N ILE A 810 -5.22 -36.93 -6.10
CA ILE A 810 -5.13 -37.94 -7.16
C ILE A 810 -4.40 -39.22 -6.72
N VAL A 811 -3.98 -39.29 -5.45
CA VAL A 811 -3.36 -40.46 -4.83
C VAL A 811 -4.22 -40.92 -3.65
N ALA A 812 -4.74 -42.14 -3.72
CA ALA A 812 -5.39 -42.79 -2.58
C ALA A 812 -4.34 -43.57 -1.77
N MET A 813 -4.47 -43.58 -0.45
CA MET A 813 -3.61 -44.35 0.45
C MET A 813 -4.45 -45.24 1.35
N ALA A 814 -4.02 -46.48 1.57
CA ALA A 814 -4.58 -47.36 2.58
C ALA A 814 -3.49 -48.21 3.24
N ASP A 815 -3.68 -48.47 4.54
CA ASP A 815 -2.98 -49.55 5.22
C ASP A 815 -3.76 -50.84 4.98
N ALA A 816 -3.12 -51.79 4.31
CA ALA A 816 -3.73 -53.03 3.88
C ALA A 816 -3.54 -54.17 4.89
N ALA A 817 -2.75 -54.00 5.95
CA ALA A 817 -2.49 -55.12 6.89
C ALA A 817 -2.30 -54.75 8.37
N GLY A 818 -2.62 -53.53 8.82
CA GLY A 818 -2.51 -53.16 10.23
C GLY A 818 -3.38 -53.98 11.21
N ALA A 819 -2.81 -54.35 12.35
CA ALA A 819 -3.52 -54.90 13.51
C ALA A 819 -3.89 -53.77 14.50
N ASP A 820 -5.18 -53.67 14.81
CA ASP A 820 -5.82 -52.92 15.93
C ASP A 820 -5.60 -51.40 16.05
N ASP A 821 -6.73 -50.66 16.11
CA ASP A 821 -6.99 -49.66 17.20
C ASP A 821 -8.41 -49.04 17.20
N GLY A 822 -9.34 -49.48 16.32
CA GLY A 822 -10.72 -48.96 16.29
C GLY A 822 -11.75 -49.93 16.85
N ASP A 823 -12.43 -49.56 17.93
CA ASP A 823 -13.45 -50.32 18.67
C ASP A 823 -14.79 -50.53 17.90
N LEU A 824 -14.80 -50.42 16.57
CA LEU A 824 -16.00 -50.37 15.74
C LEU A 824 -16.11 -51.62 14.85
N ALA A 825 -17.18 -52.41 15.05
CA ALA A 825 -17.56 -53.54 14.21
C ALA A 825 -18.13 -53.08 12.86
N VAL A 826 -17.31 -52.42 12.03
CA VAL A 826 -17.73 -51.89 10.72
C VAL A 826 -17.69 -52.99 9.66
N THR A 827 -18.74 -53.07 8.83
CA THR A 827 -18.77 -53.99 7.69
C THR A 827 -18.04 -53.42 6.48
N PHE A 828 -17.52 -54.29 5.62
CA PHE A 828 -16.83 -53.89 4.38
C PHE A 828 -17.71 -53.00 3.50
N GLY A 829 -19.01 -53.31 3.38
CA GLY A 829 -19.97 -52.51 2.63
C GLY A 829 -20.29 -51.15 3.26
N GLN A 830 -20.14 -50.99 4.58
CA GLN A 830 -20.23 -49.69 5.25
C GLN A 830 -19.02 -48.81 4.92
N LEU A 831 -17.79 -49.35 5.03
CA LEU A 831 -16.57 -48.61 4.67
C LEU A 831 -16.58 -48.15 3.21
N LEU A 832 -16.97 -49.03 2.27
CA LEU A 832 -17.12 -48.66 0.86
C LEU A 832 -18.16 -47.54 0.67
N ARG A 833 -19.28 -47.59 1.39
CA ARG A 833 -20.32 -46.58 1.27
C ARG A 833 -19.85 -45.24 1.80
N GLU A 834 -19.23 -45.21 2.98
CA GLU A 834 -18.66 -43.98 3.55
C GLU A 834 -17.63 -43.37 2.61
N ARG A 835 -16.69 -44.19 2.13
CA ARG A 835 -15.63 -43.72 1.24
C ARG A 835 -16.13 -43.21 -0.11
N ILE A 836 -17.09 -43.91 -0.73
CA ILE A 836 -17.68 -43.49 -2.01
C ILE A 836 -18.55 -42.23 -1.82
N THR A 837 -19.23 -42.07 -0.68
CA THR A 837 -20.06 -40.88 -0.41
C THR A 837 -19.22 -39.61 -0.34
N VAL A 838 -18.01 -39.68 0.20
CA VAL A 838 -17.09 -38.53 0.32
C VAL A 838 -16.39 -38.19 -1.01
N THR A 839 -16.25 -39.16 -1.91
CA THR A 839 -15.52 -38.99 -3.19
C THR A 839 -16.41 -38.66 -4.38
N VAL A 840 -17.71 -38.97 -4.32
CA VAL A 840 -18.65 -38.76 -5.44
C VAL A 840 -19.49 -37.48 -5.24
N PRO A 841 -19.74 -36.68 -6.29
CA PRO A 841 -20.58 -35.48 -6.20
C PRO A 841 -21.99 -35.75 -5.65
N TRP A 842 -22.54 -34.80 -4.89
CA TRP A 842 -23.80 -34.93 -4.15
C TRP A 842 -24.99 -35.39 -5.02
N TYR A 843 -25.05 -35.00 -6.30
CA TYR A 843 -26.12 -35.38 -7.23
C TYR A 843 -26.06 -36.84 -7.72
N ARG A 844 -24.99 -37.60 -7.45
CA ARG A 844 -24.86 -39.04 -7.75
C ARG A 844 -25.00 -39.95 -6.50
N ALA A 845 -25.32 -39.36 -5.35
CA ALA A 845 -25.39 -40.03 -4.05
C ALA A 845 -26.43 -41.18 -4.01
N THR A 846 -27.50 -41.10 -4.81
CA THR A 846 -28.55 -42.13 -4.86
C THR A 846 -28.05 -43.49 -5.38
N SER A 847 -26.92 -43.53 -6.10
CA SER A 847 -26.33 -44.75 -6.65
C SER A 847 -25.32 -45.45 -5.73
N VAL A 848 -24.89 -44.80 -4.63
CA VAL A 848 -23.75 -45.22 -3.81
C VAL A 848 -23.93 -46.63 -3.24
N ARG A 849 -25.12 -46.98 -2.77
CA ARG A 849 -25.41 -48.34 -2.26
C ARG A 849 -25.21 -49.42 -3.34
N ARG A 850 -25.60 -49.15 -4.58
CA ARG A 850 -25.45 -50.08 -5.70
C ARG A 850 -23.99 -50.20 -6.12
N THR A 851 -23.27 -49.09 -6.16
CA THR A 851 -21.84 -49.04 -6.48
C THR A 851 -20.99 -49.76 -5.42
N ALA A 852 -21.26 -49.52 -4.14
CA ALA A 852 -20.58 -50.21 -3.03
C ALA A 852 -20.80 -51.73 -3.08
N ARG A 853 -22.03 -52.19 -3.34
CA ARG A 853 -22.31 -53.63 -3.51
C ARG A 853 -21.60 -54.25 -4.71
N ARG A 854 -21.48 -53.53 -5.83
CA ARG A 854 -20.72 -53.99 -7.00
C ARG A 854 -19.23 -54.12 -6.69
N TRP A 855 -18.63 -53.15 -6.00
CA TRP A 855 -17.24 -53.24 -5.56
C TRP A 855 -17.01 -54.40 -4.60
N ALA A 856 -17.92 -54.59 -3.63
CA ALA A 856 -17.85 -55.71 -2.70
C ALA A 856 -17.95 -57.07 -3.42
N SER A 857 -18.85 -57.20 -4.40
CA SER A 857 -18.96 -58.39 -5.25
C SER A 857 -17.67 -58.66 -6.03
N ARG A 858 -17.12 -57.63 -6.70
CA ARG A 858 -15.87 -57.77 -7.47
C ARG A 858 -14.69 -58.19 -6.59
N ALA A 859 -14.61 -57.69 -5.36
CA ALA A 859 -13.59 -58.10 -4.40
C ALA A 859 -13.79 -59.54 -3.91
N GLY A 860 -15.04 -59.96 -3.70
CA GLY A 860 -15.37 -61.36 -3.41
C GLY A 860 -14.95 -62.30 -4.54
N ASP A 861 -15.16 -61.90 -5.80
CA ASP A 861 -14.81 -62.70 -6.98
C ASP A 861 -13.29 -62.89 -7.17
N THR A 862 -12.43 -62.08 -6.53
CA THR A 862 -10.97 -62.24 -6.61
C THR A 862 -10.40 -63.23 -5.60
N VAL A 863 -11.20 -63.69 -4.63
CA VAL A 863 -10.76 -64.63 -3.60
C VAL A 863 -11.48 -65.97 -3.80
N THR A 864 -10.76 -67.07 -3.62
CA THR A 864 -11.32 -68.44 -3.79
C THR A 864 -12.20 -68.87 -2.60
N SER A 865 -12.14 -68.14 -1.48
CA SER A 865 -12.93 -68.37 -0.27
C SER A 865 -14.22 -67.53 -0.28
N SER A 866 -15.37 -68.12 0.05
CA SER A 866 -16.70 -67.48 0.04
C SER A 866 -16.94 -66.48 1.18
N ARG A 867 -15.88 -65.89 1.76
CA ARG A 867 -15.95 -65.13 3.03
C ARG A 867 -15.97 -63.60 2.88
N LEU A 868 -15.65 -63.06 1.70
CA LEU A 868 -15.62 -61.62 1.47
C LEU A 868 -16.90 -61.12 0.78
N SER A 869 -17.76 -60.45 1.53
CA SER A 869 -19.02 -59.87 1.06
C SER A 869 -19.26 -58.49 1.68
N ALA A 870 -20.28 -57.77 1.21
CA ALA A 870 -20.62 -56.44 1.75
C ALA A 870 -20.98 -56.45 3.24
N ASP A 871 -21.46 -57.59 3.76
CA ASP A 871 -21.88 -57.75 5.15
C ASP A 871 -20.77 -58.33 6.05
N SER A 872 -19.62 -58.67 5.48
CA SER A 872 -18.47 -59.19 6.23
C SER A 872 -17.91 -58.11 7.17
N VAL A 873 -17.77 -58.44 8.45
CA VAL A 873 -17.13 -57.59 9.46
C VAL A 873 -15.63 -57.61 9.24
N VAL A 874 -15.02 -56.45 8.96
CA VAL A 874 -13.62 -56.36 8.49
C VAL A 874 -12.63 -56.96 9.49
N ARG A 875 -12.89 -56.82 10.79
CA ARG A 875 -12.06 -57.38 11.87
C ARG A 875 -12.07 -58.91 11.93
N GLN A 876 -13.17 -59.53 11.50
CA GLN A 876 -13.36 -61.00 11.54
C GLN A 876 -12.81 -61.69 10.28
N LEU A 877 -12.39 -60.92 9.27
CA LEU A 877 -11.79 -61.46 8.08
C LEU A 877 -10.36 -61.95 8.37
N PRO A 878 -9.93 -63.07 7.75
CA PRO A 878 -8.52 -63.44 7.74
C PRO A 878 -7.67 -62.35 7.08
N GLN A 879 -6.35 -62.36 7.35
CA GLN A 879 -5.44 -61.26 6.97
C GLN A 879 -5.51 -60.94 5.47
N LEU A 880 -5.53 -61.95 4.60
CA LEU A 880 -5.62 -61.80 3.14
C LEU A 880 -6.92 -61.10 2.71
N GLU A 881 -8.08 -61.62 3.10
CA GLU A 881 -9.38 -61.03 2.75
C GLU A 881 -9.56 -59.64 3.35
N ARG A 882 -9.03 -59.40 4.56
CA ARG A 882 -9.02 -58.08 5.20
C ARG A 882 -8.20 -57.08 4.37
N GLY A 883 -7.02 -57.47 3.93
CA GLY A 883 -6.18 -56.60 3.11
C GLY A 883 -6.79 -56.31 1.74
N ILE A 884 -7.41 -57.31 1.11
CA ILE A 884 -8.16 -57.11 -0.15
C ILE A 884 -9.34 -56.16 0.08
N ALA A 885 -10.07 -56.29 1.19
CA ALA A 885 -11.17 -55.40 1.54
C ALA A 885 -10.71 -53.93 1.68
N LEU A 886 -9.68 -53.68 2.51
CA LEU A 886 -9.15 -52.33 2.75
C LEU A 886 -8.56 -51.70 1.49
N SER A 887 -7.84 -52.50 0.69
CA SER A 887 -7.31 -52.06 -0.60
C SER A 887 -8.43 -51.73 -1.58
N THR A 888 -9.52 -52.50 -1.59
CA THR A 888 -10.69 -52.20 -2.44
C THR A 888 -11.34 -50.88 -2.06
N VAL A 889 -11.37 -50.51 -0.77
CA VAL A 889 -11.89 -49.21 -0.32
C VAL A 889 -11.09 -48.05 -0.94
N ALA A 890 -9.76 -48.14 -0.96
CA ALA A 890 -8.90 -47.13 -1.59
C ALA A 890 -9.03 -47.12 -3.13
N ILE A 891 -9.08 -48.29 -3.77
CA ILE A 891 -9.27 -48.40 -5.22
C ILE A 891 -10.64 -47.84 -5.66
N ALA A 892 -11.67 -47.98 -4.83
CA ALA A 892 -13.01 -47.50 -5.10
C ALA A 892 -13.11 -45.96 -5.15
N GLU A 893 -12.12 -45.23 -4.64
CA GLU A 893 -12.00 -43.77 -4.79
C GLU A 893 -11.82 -43.35 -6.24
N GLY A 894 -11.34 -44.27 -7.10
CA GLY A 894 -11.13 -44.00 -8.52
C GLY A 894 -9.93 -43.10 -8.81
N THR A 895 -8.97 -43.02 -7.89
CA THR A 895 -7.73 -42.28 -8.11
C THR A 895 -6.83 -43.01 -9.12
N PRO A 896 -6.06 -42.28 -9.94
CA PRO A 896 -5.15 -42.86 -10.93
C PRO A 896 -3.93 -43.54 -10.29
N ILE A 897 -3.59 -43.21 -9.04
CA ILE A 897 -2.57 -43.90 -8.24
C ILE A 897 -3.19 -44.36 -6.91
N VAL A 898 -2.83 -45.57 -6.50
CA VAL A 898 -3.20 -46.13 -5.20
C VAL A 898 -1.93 -46.65 -4.51
N MET A 899 -1.71 -46.20 -3.27
CA MET A 899 -0.61 -46.64 -2.42
C MET A 899 -1.16 -47.50 -1.28
N LEU A 900 -0.68 -48.73 -1.20
CA LEU A 900 -1.09 -49.75 -0.26
C LEU A 900 0.12 -50.14 0.57
N ASP A 901 0.05 -50.07 1.89
CA ASP A 901 1.15 -50.55 2.74
C ASP A 901 0.72 -51.81 3.50
N LEU A 902 1.47 -52.90 3.35
CA LEU A 902 1.29 -54.13 4.10
C LEU A 902 2.10 -54.01 5.39
N PHE A 903 1.48 -53.55 6.48
CA PHE A 903 2.18 -53.32 7.75
C PHE A 903 3.03 -54.52 8.20
N ASP A 904 2.39 -55.69 8.30
CA ASP A 904 3.02 -56.98 8.62
C ASP A 904 3.02 -57.92 7.41
N ALA A 905 3.95 -58.88 7.40
CA ALA A 905 3.94 -59.97 6.42
C ALA A 905 2.71 -60.85 6.65
N PHE A 906 2.13 -61.37 5.57
CA PHE A 906 1.11 -62.40 5.69
C PHE A 906 1.70 -63.65 6.33
N ALA A 907 0.89 -64.34 7.16
CA ALA A 907 1.32 -65.57 7.82
C ALA A 907 1.75 -66.67 6.84
N ASP A 908 1.08 -66.75 5.67
CA ASP A 908 1.38 -67.69 4.61
C ASP A 908 2.09 -66.99 3.44
N ALA A 909 3.24 -67.53 3.00
CA ALA A 909 4.05 -66.95 1.92
C ALA A 909 3.32 -66.88 0.55
N GLY A 910 2.29 -67.71 0.34
CA GLY A 910 1.46 -67.70 -0.87
C GLY A 910 0.41 -66.57 -0.89
N ASP A 911 0.05 -66.03 0.27
CA ASP A 911 -1.00 -65.02 0.40
C ASP A 911 -0.59 -63.67 -0.15
N GLU A 912 0.69 -63.31 -0.08
CA GLU A 912 1.17 -62.06 -0.66
C GLU A 912 1.08 -62.06 -2.19
N ALA A 913 1.43 -63.18 -2.83
CA ALA A 913 1.25 -63.36 -4.26
C ALA A 913 -0.24 -63.31 -4.64
N ALA A 914 -1.11 -63.93 -3.83
CA ALA A 914 -2.55 -63.88 -4.02
C ALA A 914 -3.11 -62.46 -3.85
N PHE A 915 -2.61 -61.70 -2.87
CA PHE A 915 -2.97 -60.31 -2.61
C PHE A 915 -2.60 -59.41 -3.79
N VAL A 916 -1.34 -59.46 -4.25
CA VAL A 916 -0.86 -58.67 -5.40
C VAL A 916 -1.69 -58.99 -6.65
N ALA A 917 -1.98 -60.28 -6.89
CA ALA A 917 -2.81 -60.72 -8.01
C ALA A 917 -4.29 -60.28 -7.91
N ALA A 918 -4.86 -60.23 -6.70
CA ALA A 918 -6.22 -59.77 -6.46
C ALA A 918 -6.33 -58.25 -6.67
N VAL A 919 -5.45 -57.47 -6.05
CA VAL A 919 -5.39 -56.00 -6.17
C VAL A 919 -5.16 -55.56 -7.62
N SER A 920 -4.26 -56.24 -8.34
CA SER A 920 -3.98 -55.97 -9.76
C SER A 920 -5.19 -56.21 -10.67
N ARG A 921 -6.05 -57.17 -10.32
CA ARG A 921 -7.32 -57.47 -11.04
C ARG A 921 -8.46 -56.52 -10.66
N LEU A 922 -8.47 -56.02 -9.42
CA LEU A 922 -9.49 -55.09 -8.93
C LEU A 922 -9.32 -53.69 -9.52
N ALA A 923 -8.09 -53.19 -9.53
CA ALA A 923 -7.77 -51.88 -10.06
C ALA A 923 -7.94 -51.82 -11.60
N PRO A 924 -8.41 -50.69 -12.16
CA PRO A 924 -8.38 -50.46 -13.61
C PRO A 924 -6.96 -50.58 -14.18
N SER A 925 -6.82 -51.03 -15.42
CA SER A 925 -5.50 -51.22 -16.07
C SER A 925 -4.67 -49.94 -16.20
N SER A 926 -5.32 -48.77 -16.17
CA SER A 926 -4.68 -47.46 -16.19
C SER A 926 -4.16 -47.00 -14.82
N THR A 927 -4.60 -47.63 -13.73
CA THR A 927 -4.23 -47.23 -12.37
C THR A 927 -2.88 -47.82 -11.99
N THR A 928 -1.93 -46.97 -11.60
CA THR A 928 -0.64 -47.42 -11.05
C THR A 928 -0.81 -47.77 -9.58
N ILE A 929 -0.29 -48.92 -9.16
CA ILE A 929 -0.45 -49.44 -7.79
C ILE A 929 0.93 -49.48 -7.15
N VAL A 930 1.09 -48.88 -5.97
CA VAL A 930 2.32 -48.98 -5.17
C VAL A 930 2.01 -49.81 -3.95
N ILE A 931 2.71 -50.93 -3.78
CA ILE A 931 2.52 -51.85 -2.66
C ILE A 931 3.80 -51.86 -1.82
N GLY A 932 3.71 -51.36 -0.60
CA GLY A 932 4.75 -51.52 0.41
C GLY A 932 4.68 -52.92 1.01
N THR A 933 5.78 -53.66 1.00
CA THR A 933 5.86 -55.01 1.58
C THR A 933 7.03 -55.14 2.58
N PRO A 934 6.86 -55.90 3.67
CA PRO A 934 7.95 -56.24 4.58
C PRO A 934 8.77 -57.46 4.12
N ILE A 935 8.45 -58.06 2.97
CA ILE A 935 9.22 -59.19 2.42
C ILE A 935 10.33 -58.65 1.49
N PRO A 936 11.62 -59.01 1.73
CA PRO A 936 12.71 -58.69 0.82
C PRO A 936 12.44 -59.17 -0.60
N LEU A 937 12.79 -58.36 -1.60
CA LEU A 937 12.53 -58.66 -3.03
C LEU A 937 13.04 -60.04 -3.49
N ARG A 938 14.10 -60.58 -2.87
CA ARG A 938 14.64 -61.92 -3.19
C ARG A 938 13.74 -63.07 -2.71
N GLY A 939 12.86 -62.82 -1.75
CA GLY A 939 11.90 -63.79 -1.20
C GLY A 939 10.56 -63.81 -1.95
N LEU A 940 10.32 -62.84 -2.83
CA LEU A 940 9.14 -62.80 -3.70
C LEU A 940 9.45 -63.64 -4.95
N GLY A 941 8.78 -64.79 -5.12
CA GLY A 941 8.92 -65.64 -6.33
C GLY A 941 8.42 -64.96 -7.62
N GLU A 942 8.16 -65.71 -8.70
CA GLU A 942 7.53 -65.17 -9.92
C GLU A 942 6.10 -64.65 -9.62
N LEU A 943 5.99 -63.38 -9.21
CA LEU A 943 4.72 -62.74 -8.90
C LEU A 943 3.92 -62.50 -10.19
N GLN A 944 2.69 -63.01 -10.24
CA GLN A 944 1.77 -62.75 -11.34
C GLN A 944 0.93 -61.48 -11.08
N ALA A 945 1.36 -60.34 -11.62
CA ALA A 945 0.61 -59.07 -11.56
C ALA A 945 -0.41 -58.89 -12.71
N GLY A 946 -1.07 -59.97 -13.13
CA GLY A 946 -2.13 -59.91 -14.16
C GLY A 946 -1.70 -59.29 -15.51
N GLY A 947 -0.43 -59.48 -15.91
CA GLY A 947 0.13 -58.94 -17.14
C GLY A 947 0.63 -57.50 -17.06
N ARG A 948 0.60 -56.87 -15.88
CA ARG A 948 1.15 -55.52 -15.63
C ARG A 948 2.66 -55.56 -15.44
N HIS A 949 3.33 -54.47 -15.81
CA HIS A 949 4.76 -54.30 -15.55
C HIS A 949 5.01 -54.12 -14.05
N ILE A 950 5.92 -54.92 -13.50
CA ILE A 950 6.31 -54.86 -12.08
C ILE A 950 7.59 -54.02 -11.96
N VAL A 951 7.59 -53.04 -11.08
CA VAL A 951 8.76 -52.21 -10.75
C VAL A 951 9.19 -52.49 -9.31
N PRO A 952 10.26 -53.25 -9.07
CA PRO A 952 10.75 -53.52 -7.72
C PRO A 952 11.56 -52.33 -7.18
N ILE A 953 11.35 -51.98 -5.91
CA ILE A 953 12.11 -50.98 -5.16
C ILE A 953 12.56 -51.62 -3.85
N ASP A 954 13.88 -51.68 -3.62
CA ASP A 954 14.44 -52.14 -2.35
C ASP A 954 14.74 -50.93 -1.46
N LEU A 955 14.17 -50.91 -0.26
CA LEU A 955 14.40 -49.89 0.75
C LEU A 955 15.28 -50.43 1.89
N TYR A 956 15.58 -51.73 1.94
CA TYR A 956 16.48 -52.30 2.94
C TYR A 956 17.91 -51.77 2.71
N GLY A 957 18.48 -51.14 3.75
CA GLY A 957 19.83 -50.53 3.68
C GLY A 957 19.90 -49.10 3.12
N THR A 958 18.74 -48.45 2.90
CA THR A 958 18.66 -47.03 2.50
C THR A 958 18.38 -46.06 3.66
N ALA A 959 18.20 -46.60 4.87
CA ALA A 959 18.15 -45.82 6.10
C ALA A 959 19.58 -45.61 6.61
N SER A 960 20.03 -44.36 6.63
CA SER A 960 21.23 -43.98 7.37
C SER A 960 20.90 -43.96 8.86
N GLU A 961 21.52 -44.82 9.67
CA GLU A 961 21.61 -44.58 11.11
C GLU A 961 22.23 -43.20 11.36
N PRO A 962 21.88 -42.49 12.46
CA PRO A 962 22.50 -41.24 12.79
C PRO A 962 23.99 -41.51 12.97
N SER A 963 24.78 -41.06 12.00
CA SER A 963 26.22 -41.02 12.15
C SER A 963 26.49 -40.14 13.37
N ALA A 964 27.05 -40.73 14.43
CA ALA A 964 27.67 -39.99 15.52
C ALA A 964 28.86 -39.11 15.05
N ALA A 965 29.09 -39.00 13.73
CA ALA A 965 30.00 -38.03 13.11
C ALA A 965 29.34 -36.70 12.70
N ASP A 966 28.02 -36.52 12.84
CA ASP A 966 27.38 -35.23 12.54
C ASP A 966 27.41 -34.22 13.71
N ASP A 967 27.81 -34.66 14.90
CA ASP A 967 28.20 -33.75 15.99
C ASP A 967 29.63 -33.18 15.82
N ALA A 968 30.36 -33.58 14.77
CA ALA A 968 31.69 -33.06 14.44
C ALA A 968 31.77 -32.33 13.08
N ALA A 969 30.66 -32.20 12.33
CA ALA A 969 30.61 -31.46 11.06
C ALA A 969 30.15 -30.00 11.21
N HIS A 970 29.92 -29.54 12.45
CA HIS A 970 29.61 -28.13 12.76
C HIS A 970 30.72 -27.38 13.52
N THR A 971 31.94 -27.92 13.56
CA THR A 971 33.12 -27.20 14.09
C THR A 971 34.36 -27.48 13.25
N ASP A 972 34.93 -26.40 12.71
CA ASP A 972 36.27 -26.23 12.13
C ASP A 972 36.68 -27.01 10.87
N THR A 973 36.64 -26.29 9.74
CA THR A 973 37.79 -26.27 8.83
C THR A 973 38.49 -24.92 8.93
N ASP A 974 39.23 -24.72 10.02
CA ASP A 974 40.49 -24.00 9.96
C ASP A 974 41.59 -25.04 9.71
N ARG A 975 42.27 -24.91 8.58
CA ARG A 975 43.59 -25.53 8.38
C ARG A 975 44.46 -24.54 7.65
N THR A 976 45.09 -23.71 8.47
CA THR A 976 46.40 -23.14 8.24
C THR A 976 47.42 -24.26 7.95
N ASP A 977 48.18 -24.08 6.87
CA ASP A 977 49.59 -24.47 6.67
C ASP A 977 50.11 -23.47 5.60
N VAL A 978 50.65 -22.32 6.01
CA VAL A 978 52.08 -22.03 6.17
C VAL A 978 52.91 -22.49 4.96
N LEU A 979 53.27 -21.53 4.09
CA LEU A 979 54.65 -21.21 3.70
C LEU A 979 54.65 -20.00 2.73
N ALA A 980 55.25 -18.89 3.20
CA ALA A 980 55.60 -17.61 2.54
C ALA A 980 54.48 -16.58 2.28
#